data_AF-A0A0F2RN23-F1
#
_entry.id   AF-A0A0F2RN23-F1
#
_cell.length_a   1.000
_cell.length_b   1.000
_cell.length_c   1.000
_cell.angle_alpha   90.00
_cell.angle_beta   90.00
_cell.angle_gamma   90.00
#
_symmetry.space_group_name_H-M   'P 1'
#
loop_
_entity.id
_entity.type
_entity.pdbx_description
1 polymer ?
#
loop_
_entity_poly.entity_id
_entity_poly.type
_entity_poly.pdbx_seq_one_letter_code
_entity_poly.pdbx_strand_id
1 'polypeptide(L)'
;MMTDDLTPSFLRDDGGDAVEGLKPFLGFLKKTAGNHVERCLKKPQNELMKRLWPHVLDAEQQTYLCIADRKKVSGRSHRGIERHLGQGLGLADLGERGMAFFTNAMKVPDAVSLPQGDEFYPPPSRRIANCGLYVHTVEFDPQGTPDEVKAALGKQIGWCFGGKKPEETTLGRLHKQLCSYPDYRGVEAVWSGNKSLHLHFLFDIRHLAPTKFDQRDHKLVSAETLDVPDELLRSGLQDFWDRLARQVETFLGFGLSADPALRQPENFRRLPWGIRQAEANNVLGFPEGTPIPQAVLFSMLRHHAKDPEEHRCLHRVSDFFTVAAKKPQTRFRRSIGAATNDLTADEQRDFLEVLTDLCYRAWGSPVDHPRPASLHSGANGFEIGFYNNQHDTTPSSVMSGDHNRLLIYSADPDVRGRTYVLPLSANELVEVFLRTGDLGGDLIQRRSRNLIEQRVLGPDDPDAWKPSRRSPDTPEALRNAIAQAIPVVALGNAVSAILTPEGAGKTTSLLQAMVTHHEPEEGFMMFAARSYEQAEEKCDQFNELFPDSGFVGVVLGSFSSTYSSLVPEDHRATSQDAAEAGASSLLQYVYDSDPSTVALLEQHKKEFWDALRLPPKTIKGKARDLKKVPIFFTVHSVAQKWHLSGGTRFWLNPHYQDFQNATGERREMLRQQIEAATRLQWLIHDEVSADDLLFRASEAEVAWCHSVEQRLDGSWRQASPQQRLAAYRDQQTGLSVEISFERCSNILDAGFTPEEAYVADASTEPFGRGTQNAYAKVTGQKAFVKSRDWLTSHKRVTLLTTEHRIFAILESLAARRTANHPVGEQPDMAEMVSEDGAMPVPAGRTTAPIRLFNFDLPEVFPSEAVEVGLKLDPRASKEKLADLLDDLRQTHSGCQFISDLAKGTDVATHEKAKGSNSFRGSGVPTISVYTYLAIPQYADLLIENAFTGRSDMTKLWYLDRFNQTCGRTLGYRHSPDTPTYVVMSPNLWREIGVMLMMKSRYRPF
;
A
#
# COMPACT_ATOMS: atom_id res chain seq x y z
N MET A 1 12.17 -30.93 35.23
CA MET A 1 11.18 -32.03 35.29
C MET A 1 11.58 -33.02 34.22
N MET A 2 11.81 -34.27 34.63
CA MET A 2 12.25 -35.47 33.88
C MET A 2 13.48 -35.32 32.97
N THR A 3 14.61 -35.85 33.45
CA THR A 3 15.70 -36.38 32.61
C THR A 3 15.20 -37.64 31.92
N ASP A 4 14.20 -37.49 31.06
CA ASP A 4 13.79 -38.58 30.18
C ASP A 4 15.01 -38.93 29.35
N ASP A 5 15.29 -40.23 29.25
CA ASP A 5 16.27 -40.72 28.31
C ASP A 5 15.88 -40.16 26.92
N LEU A 6 16.85 -39.56 26.22
CA LEU A 6 16.66 -38.82 24.95
C LEU A 6 17.14 -39.63 23.74
N THR A 7 17.54 -40.87 24.00
CA THR A 7 17.84 -41.87 22.99
C THR A 7 16.55 -42.19 22.22
N PRO A 8 16.53 -42.12 20.87
CA PRO A 8 15.38 -42.60 20.11
C PRO A 8 15.00 -44.01 20.56
N SER A 9 13.71 -44.25 20.79
CA SER A 9 13.24 -45.48 21.41
C SER A 9 13.61 -46.72 20.59
N PHE A 10 13.55 -46.62 19.26
CA PHE A 10 14.01 -47.67 18.33
C PHE A 10 15.51 -48.02 18.40
N LEU A 11 16.33 -47.24 19.11
CA LEU A 11 17.74 -47.55 19.38
C LEU A 11 17.97 -48.16 20.77
N ARG A 12 16.98 -48.12 21.67
CA ARG A 12 17.09 -48.69 23.03
C ARG A 12 16.89 -50.20 23.04
N ASP A 13 15.88 -50.67 22.32
CA ASP A 13 15.47 -52.08 22.33
C ASP A 13 16.22 -52.90 21.25
N ASP A 14 16.56 -52.29 20.10
CA ASP A 14 17.13 -52.95 18.91
C ASP A 14 18.47 -52.34 18.44
N GLY A 15 19.18 -51.58 19.28
CA GLY A 15 20.38 -50.82 18.88
C GLY A 15 21.52 -51.65 18.26
N GLY A 16 21.58 -52.96 18.56
CA GLY A 16 22.46 -53.92 17.89
C GLY A 16 22.00 -54.21 16.45
N ASP A 17 20.70 -54.44 16.26
CA ASP A 17 20.10 -54.84 14.98
C ASP A 17 20.07 -53.69 13.97
N ALA A 18 19.85 -52.45 14.41
CA ALA A 18 19.93 -51.27 13.53
C ALA A 18 21.36 -51.06 12.97
N VAL A 19 22.39 -51.33 13.79
CA VAL A 19 23.79 -51.25 13.37
C VAL A 19 24.15 -52.39 12.43
N GLU A 20 23.78 -53.63 12.78
CA GLU A 20 24.06 -54.81 11.95
C GLU A 20 23.29 -54.76 10.61
N GLY A 21 22.06 -54.23 10.59
CA GLY A 21 21.26 -54.06 9.38
C GLY A 21 21.82 -53.02 8.40
N LEU A 22 22.52 -51.98 8.88
CA LEU A 22 23.12 -50.95 8.03
C LEU A 22 24.51 -51.34 7.50
N LYS A 23 25.27 -52.17 8.23
CA LYS A 23 26.66 -52.54 7.91
C LYS A 23 26.86 -53.03 6.46
N PRO A 24 26.02 -53.91 5.89
CA PRO A 24 26.19 -54.40 4.52
C PRO A 24 26.18 -53.27 3.48
N PHE A 25 25.41 -52.21 3.72
CA PHE A 25 25.21 -51.10 2.78
C PHE A 25 26.24 -49.97 2.95
N LEU A 26 27.00 -49.97 4.04
CA LEU A 26 28.04 -48.99 4.35
C LEU A 26 29.45 -49.47 3.99
N GLY A 27 29.60 -50.64 3.36
CA GLY A 27 30.89 -51.25 3.02
C GLY A 27 31.78 -50.43 2.06
N PHE A 28 31.22 -49.44 1.37
CA PHE A 28 31.98 -48.49 0.53
C PHE A 28 32.75 -47.45 1.36
N LEU A 29 32.40 -47.25 2.63
CA LEU A 29 33.08 -46.31 3.50
C LEU A 29 34.46 -46.84 3.90
N LYS A 30 35.44 -45.94 3.99
CA LYS A 30 36.71 -46.25 4.66
C LYS A 30 36.43 -46.71 6.09
N LYS A 31 37.19 -47.68 6.59
CA LYS A 31 37.03 -48.27 7.93
C LYS A 31 36.84 -47.23 9.05
N THR A 32 37.58 -46.12 9.00
CA THR A 32 37.45 -45.03 9.99
C THR A 32 36.11 -44.30 9.94
N ALA A 33 35.55 -44.06 8.75
CA ALA A 33 34.23 -43.45 8.58
C ALA A 33 33.12 -44.42 9.00
N GLY A 34 33.22 -45.71 8.61
CA GLY A 34 32.27 -46.74 9.04
C GLY A 34 32.22 -46.88 10.56
N ASN A 35 33.39 -46.96 11.22
CA ASN A 35 33.48 -47.00 12.68
C ASN A 35 32.92 -45.74 13.37
N HIS A 36 32.96 -44.59 12.71
CA HIS A 36 32.38 -43.35 13.23
C HIS A 36 30.85 -43.40 13.20
N VAL A 37 30.26 -43.82 12.08
CA VAL A 37 28.80 -44.02 11.95
C VAL A 37 28.32 -45.04 13.00
N GLU A 38 28.98 -46.19 13.11
CA GLU A 38 28.65 -47.21 14.10
C GLU A 38 28.68 -46.67 15.54
N ARG A 39 29.68 -45.84 15.87
CA ARG A 39 29.77 -45.22 17.19
C ARG A 39 28.62 -44.26 17.47
N CYS A 40 28.20 -43.47 16.46
CA CYS A 40 27.10 -42.54 16.59
C CYS A 40 25.76 -43.26 16.76
N LEU A 41 25.57 -44.41 16.09
CA LEU A 41 24.39 -45.26 16.29
C LEU A 41 24.36 -45.88 17.69
N LYS A 42 25.50 -46.33 18.21
CA LYS A 42 25.62 -46.91 19.56
C LYS A 42 25.52 -45.87 20.69
N LYS A 43 25.78 -44.60 20.40
CA LYS A 43 25.75 -43.48 21.37
C LYS A 43 25.08 -42.26 20.71
N PRO A 44 23.75 -42.30 20.52
CA PRO A 44 23.05 -41.25 19.80
C PRO A 44 23.08 -39.92 20.55
N GLN A 45 23.20 -38.84 19.79
CA GLN A 45 23.14 -37.45 20.28
C GLN A 45 21.96 -36.76 19.60
N ASN A 46 21.15 -36.00 20.33
CA ASN A 46 19.97 -35.32 19.78
C ASN A 46 19.81 -33.91 20.35
N GLU A 47 20.89 -33.12 20.31
CA GLU A 47 20.94 -31.83 20.98
C GLU A 47 20.11 -30.74 20.27
N LEU A 48 19.93 -30.85 18.95
CA LEU A 48 19.09 -29.92 18.20
C LEU A 48 17.61 -30.06 18.57
N MET A 49 17.04 -31.27 18.46
CA MET A 49 15.61 -31.44 18.73
C MET A 49 15.26 -31.24 20.21
N LYS A 50 16.17 -31.53 21.15
CA LYS A 50 16.00 -31.15 22.57
C LYS A 50 15.68 -29.66 22.74
N ARG A 51 16.24 -28.79 21.90
CA ARG A 51 16.03 -27.35 21.96
C ARG A 51 14.80 -26.88 21.19
N LEU A 52 14.49 -27.55 20.09
CA LEU A 52 13.33 -27.20 19.27
C LEU A 52 12.03 -27.78 19.83
N TRP A 53 12.09 -28.86 20.61
CA TRP A 53 10.92 -29.57 21.13
C TRP A 53 9.97 -28.68 21.94
N PRO A 54 10.43 -27.81 22.86
CA PRO A 54 9.56 -26.87 23.56
C PRO A 54 8.81 -25.91 22.63
N HIS A 55 9.30 -25.70 21.42
CA HIS A 55 8.73 -24.79 20.42
C HIS A 55 7.98 -25.54 19.30
N VAL A 56 7.83 -26.87 19.39
CA VAL A 56 7.22 -27.68 18.33
C VAL A 56 5.75 -27.30 18.13
N LEU A 57 5.07 -26.91 19.21
CA LEU A 57 3.75 -26.28 19.23
C LEU A 57 3.71 -25.36 20.45
N ASP A 58 3.69 -24.05 20.20
CA ASP A 58 3.62 -23.01 21.21
C ASP A 58 2.24 -22.34 21.12
N ALA A 59 1.36 -22.67 22.06
CA ALA A 59 0.00 -22.16 22.10
C ALA A 59 -0.05 -20.68 22.55
N GLU A 60 0.93 -20.20 23.31
CA GLU A 60 0.97 -18.80 23.77
C GLU A 60 1.37 -17.88 22.62
N GLN A 61 2.41 -18.26 21.87
CA GLN A 61 2.89 -17.50 20.72
C GLN A 61 2.12 -17.82 19.42
N GLN A 62 1.20 -18.80 19.45
CA GLN A 62 0.49 -19.29 18.27
C GLN A 62 1.44 -19.70 17.14
N THR A 63 2.50 -20.45 17.47
CA THR A 63 3.49 -20.94 16.50
C THR A 63 3.70 -22.44 16.59
N TYR A 64 4.23 -23.05 15.52
CA TYR A 64 4.51 -24.49 15.48
C TYR A 64 5.61 -24.83 14.47
N LEU A 65 6.26 -25.98 14.65
CA LEU A 65 7.10 -26.63 13.63
C LEU A 65 6.28 -27.75 12.98
N CYS A 66 6.21 -27.77 11.66
CA CYS A 66 5.57 -28.88 10.96
C CYS A 66 6.52 -30.08 10.96
N ILE A 67 6.14 -31.17 11.65
CA ILE A 67 6.81 -32.47 11.60
C ILE A 67 5.98 -33.43 10.74
N ALA A 68 6.64 -34.19 9.87
CA ALA A 68 5.96 -35.09 8.95
C ALA A 68 6.79 -36.34 8.61
N ASP A 69 6.10 -37.41 8.23
CA ASP A 69 6.62 -38.66 7.66
C ASP A 69 7.00 -38.54 6.18
N ARG A 70 6.36 -37.60 5.45
CA ARG A 70 6.53 -37.41 4.00
C ARG A 70 6.69 -35.94 3.59
N LYS A 71 7.33 -35.71 2.44
CA LYS A 71 7.57 -34.35 1.90
C LYS A 71 6.31 -33.62 1.42
N LYS A 72 5.30 -34.34 0.93
CA LYS A 72 4.05 -33.76 0.38
C LYS A 72 2.96 -33.78 1.45
N VAL A 73 2.88 -32.71 2.25
CA VAL A 73 1.81 -32.49 3.25
C VAL A 73 0.99 -31.28 2.85
N SER A 74 -0.32 -31.47 2.68
CA SER A 74 -1.23 -30.38 2.31
C SER A 74 -1.17 -29.26 3.34
N GLY A 75 -0.90 -28.04 2.87
CA GLY A 75 -0.81 -26.84 3.69
C GLY A 75 0.26 -26.85 4.80
N ARG A 76 1.01 -27.93 5.02
CA ARG A 76 1.92 -28.12 6.16
C ARG A 76 1.28 -27.74 7.51
N SER A 77 0.00 -28.05 7.71
CA SER A 77 -0.81 -27.56 8.84
C SER A 77 -0.32 -28.03 10.22
N HIS A 78 -0.61 -27.22 11.25
CA HIS A 78 -0.35 -27.50 12.67
C HIS A 78 -1.15 -28.70 13.20
N ARG A 79 -2.31 -28.99 12.60
CA ARG A 79 -3.19 -30.12 12.96
C ARG A 79 -2.48 -31.47 13.06
N GLY A 80 -1.47 -31.69 12.21
CA GLY A 80 -0.68 -32.92 12.24
C GLY A 80 0.06 -33.09 13.56
N ILE A 81 0.80 -32.06 13.99
CA ILE A 81 1.56 -32.14 15.24
C ILE A 81 0.64 -32.10 16.46
N GLU A 82 -0.44 -31.30 16.44
CA GLU A 82 -1.46 -31.31 17.50
C GLU A 82 -2.04 -32.70 17.74
N ARG A 83 -2.43 -33.39 16.66
CA ARG A 83 -2.97 -34.75 16.75
C ARG A 83 -1.95 -35.71 17.35
N HIS A 84 -0.70 -35.64 16.92
CA HIS A 84 0.34 -36.53 17.44
C HIS A 84 0.65 -36.25 18.91
N LEU A 85 0.76 -34.98 19.32
CA LEU A 85 0.95 -34.63 20.73
C LEU A 85 -0.24 -35.08 21.59
N GLY A 86 -1.47 -34.92 21.10
CA GLY A 86 -2.68 -35.44 21.76
C GLY A 86 -2.73 -36.96 21.87
N GLN A 87 -1.98 -37.68 21.04
CA GLN A 87 -1.79 -39.13 21.10
C GLN A 87 -0.57 -39.55 21.95
N GLY A 88 0.03 -38.61 22.69
CA GLY A 88 1.17 -38.85 23.56
C GLY A 88 2.52 -38.95 22.85
N LEU A 89 2.67 -38.37 21.65
CA LEU A 89 3.96 -38.32 20.95
C LEU A 89 5.02 -37.60 21.81
N GLY A 90 6.05 -38.31 22.22
CA GLY A 90 7.26 -37.76 22.81
C GLY A 90 8.39 -37.56 21.78
N LEU A 91 9.43 -36.85 22.21
CA LEU A 91 10.64 -36.62 21.40
C LEU A 91 11.34 -37.95 21.02
N ALA A 92 11.34 -38.94 21.91
CA ALA A 92 11.96 -40.24 21.68
C ALA A 92 11.22 -41.08 20.62
N ASP A 93 9.91 -40.84 20.44
CA ASP A 93 9.01 -41.67 19.63
C ASP A 93 8.95 -41.23 18.15
N LEU A 94 9.60 -40.10 17.81
CA LEU A 94 9.55 -39.53 16.46
C LEU A 94 9.95 -40.54 15.37
N GLY A 95 11.02 -41.30 15.62
CA GLY A 95 11.50 -42.31 14.69
C GLY A 95 10.53 -43.48 14.53
N GLU A 96 10.02 -44.03 15.63
CA GLU A 96 9.04 -45.13 15.60
C GLU A 96 7.74 -44.77 14.88
N ARG A 97 7.33 -43.50 15.00
CA ARG A 97 6.15 -42.97 14.29
C ARG A 97 6.43 -42.66 12.82
N GLY A 98 7.62 -42.98 12.31
CA GLY A 98 8.01 -42.80 10.91
C GLY A 98 8.23 -41.34 10.51
N MET A 99 8.41 -40.43 11.48
CA MET A 99 8.64 -39.02 11.17
C MET A 99 10.02 -38.85 10.55
N ALA A 100 10.09 -38.10 9.45
CA ALA A 100 11.29 -38.00 8.62
C ALA A 100 11.69 -36.55 8.32
N PHE A 101 10.80 -35.60 8.60
CA PHE A 101 10.94 -34.21 8.18
C PHE A 101 10.48 -33.22 9.25
N PHE A 102 11.11 -32.04 9.27
CA PHE A 102 10.65 -30.88 10.02
C PHE A 102 10.81 -29.56 9.24
N THR A 103 10.07 -28.52 9.61
CA THR A 103 10.25 -27.15 9.09
C THR A 103 10.81 -26.21 10.16
N ASN A 104 11.18 -24.98 9.78
CA ASN A 104 11.26 -23.89 10.77
C ASN A 104 9.85 -23.49 11.25
N ALA A 105 9.79 -22.68 12.31
CA ALA A 105 8.55 -22.27 12.93
C ALA A 105 7.66 -21.45 11.99
N MET A 106 6.36 -21.72 12.07
CA MET A 106 5.31 -21.03 11.35
C MET A 106 4.19 -20.59 12.30
N LYS A 107 3.44 -19.55 11.94
CA LYS A 107 2.21 -19.13 12.63
C LYS A 107 1.09 -20.15 12.41
N VAL A 108 0.37 -20.43 13.49
CA VAL A 108 -0.93 -21.09 13.44
C VAL A 108 -1.90 -20.14 12.70
N PRO A 109 -2.51 -20.56 11.58
CA PRO A 109 -3.43 -19.71 10.84
C PRO A 109 -4.80 -19.65 11.51
N ASP A 110 -5.46 -18.50 11.47
CA ASP A 110 -6.89 -18.38 11.78
C ASP A 110 -7.67 -19.24 10.78
N ALA A 111 -8.47 -20.19 11.27
CA ALA A 111 -9.21 -21.10 10.42
C ALA A 111 -10.35 -20.36 9.70
N VAL A 112 -10.29 -20.27 8.38
CA VAL A 112 -11.44 -19.87 7.56
C VAL A 112 -12.14 -21.15 7.09
N SER A 113 -13.28 -21.44 7.70
CA SER A 113 -14.14 -22.56 7.28
C SER A 113 -14.78 -22.23 5.93
N LEU A 114 -14.49 -23.02 4.90
CA LEU A 114 -15.21 -22.91 3.63
C LEU A 114 -16.58 -23.59 3.75
N PRO A 115 -17.58 -23.17 2.96
CA PRO A 115 -18.93 -23.75 2.96
C PRO A 115 -18.99 -25.27 2.70
N GLN A 116 -17.90 -25.85 2.19
CA GLN A 116 -17.76 -27.27 1.86
C GLN A 116 -17.10 -28.09 2.96
N GLY A 117 -16.76 -27.48 4.10
CA GLY A 117 -16.07 -28.15 5.22
C GLY A 117 -14.53 -28.22 5.09
N ASP A 118 -13.97 -27.73 3.98
CA ASP A 118 -12.53 -27.58 3.81
C ASP A 118 -12.00 -26.35 4.55
N GLU A 119 -10.90 -26.49 5.27
CA GLU A 119 -10.18 -25.36 5.89
C GLU A 119 -9.17 -24.77 4.89
N PHE A 120 -9.30 -23.48 4.58
CA PHE A 120 -8.30 -22.76 3.78
C PHE A 120 -7.18 -22.24 4.68
N TYR A 121 -5.93 -22.58 4.35
CA TYR A 121 -4.76 -22.02 5.03
C TYR A 121 -3.98 -21.09 4.10
N PRO A 122 -3.51 -19.93 4.59
CA PRO A 122 -2.50 -19.15 3.87
C PRO A 122 -1.30 -20.04 3.50
N PRO A 123 -0.66 -19.80 2.33
CA PRO A 123 0.47 -20.62 1.89
C PRO A 123 1.59 -20.60 2.96
N PRO A 124 2.33 -21.72 3.16
CA PRO A 124 3.39 -21.81 4.18
C PRO A 124 4.41 -20.66 4.13
N SER A 125 4.69 -20.14 2.93
CA SER A 125 5.59 -19.01 2.71
C SER A 125 5.13 -17.68 3.35
N ARG A 126 3.83 -17.52 3.62
CA ARG A 126 3.27 -16.34 4.31
C ARG A 126 3.14 -16.51 5.82
N ARG A 127 3.52 -17.69 6.35
CA ARG A 127 3.32 -18.05 7.75
C ARG A 127 4.63 -18.15 8.53
N ILE A 128 5.77 -17.70 7.99
CA ILE A 128 7.05 -17.73 8.70
C ILE A 128 6.95 -16.87 9.98
N ALA A 129 7.45 -17.41 11.09
CA ALA A 129 7.37 -16.75 12.40
C ALA A 129 8.73 -16.72 13.11
N ASN A 130 8.97 -15.67 13.88
CA ASN A 130 10.06 -15.64 14.85
C ASN A 130 9.60 -16.30 16.16
N CYS A 131 10.05 -17.52 16.44
CA CYS A 131 9.84 -18.22 17.73
C CYS A 131 11.09 -18.19 18.64
N GLY A 132 12.06 -17.33 18.30
CA GLY A 132 13.32 -17.17 19.02
C GLY A 132 14.45 -18.08 18.56
N LEU A 133 14.15 -19.24 17.96
CA LEU A 133 15.16 -20.14 17.37
C LEU A 133 14.94 -20.33 15.88
N TYR A 134 16.02 -20.43 15.11
CA TYR A 134 15.96 -20.66 13.67
C TYR A 134 17.06 -21.62 13.19
N VAL A 135 16.70 -22.53 12.27
CA VAL A 135 17.62 -23.50 11.67
C VAL A 135 17.87 -23.20 10.21
N HIS A 136 19.09 -22.75 9.91
CA HIS A 136 19.61 -22.77 8.55
C HIS A 136 20.12 -24.18 8.22
N THR A 137 19.72 -24.75 7.09
CA THR A 137 20.21 -26.06 6.67
C THR A 137 20.97 -25.95 5.36
N VAL A 138 22.18 -26.49 5.33
CA VAL A 138 22.98 -26.61 4.11
C VAL A 138 23.12 -28.10 3.78
N GLU A 139 22.82 -28.47 2.55
CA GLU A 139 22.97 -29.83 2.02
C GLU A 139 23.74 -29.78 0.72
N PHE A 140 24.65 -30.72 0.52
CA PHE A 140 25.34 -30.91 -0.75
C PHE A 140 24.86 -32.21 -1.36
N ASP A 141 24.12 -32.12 -2.46
CA ASP A 141 23.50 -33.27 -3.10
C ASP A 141 24.35 -33.77 -4.29
N PRO A 142 25.18 -34.82 -4.12
CA PRO A 142 25.99 -35.33 -5.21
C PRO A 142 25.13 -35.95 -6.32
N GLN A 143 25.58 -35.76 -7.55
CA GLN A 143 25.02 -36.35 -8.77
C GLN A 143 26.14 -37.11 -9.50
N GLY A 144 25.79 -38.12 -10.29
CA GLY A 144 26.75 -38.94 -11.03
C GLY A 144 26.47 -40.42 -10.87
N THR A 145 27.48 -41.22 -11.19
CA THR A 145 27.44 -42.68 -11.00
C THR A 145 27.30 -43.04 -9.51
N PRO A 146 26.76 -44.23 -9.17
CA PRO A 146 26.64 -44.67 -7.77
C PRO A 146 27.96 -44.61 -6.99
N ASP A 147 29.09 -44.89 -7.64
CA ASP A 147 30.41 -44.85 -7.00
C ASP A 147 30.90 -43.42 -6.73
N GLU A 148 30.64 -42.48 -7.64
CA GLU A 148 30.91 -41.04 -7.41
C GLU A 148 30.07 -40.49 -6.25
N VAL A 149 28.79 -40.87 -6.20
CA VAL A 149 27.89 -40.49 -5.11
C VAL A 149 28.34 -41.06 -3.77
N LYS A 150 28.73 -42.35 -3.74
CA LYS A 150 29.30 -43.01 -2.55
C LYS A 150 30.60 -42.38 -2.10
N ALA A 151 31.51 -42.05 -3.03
CA ALA A 151 32.76 -41.37 -2.71
C ALA A 151 32.51 -39.95 -2.14
N ALA A 152 31.56 -39.22 -2.73
CA ALA A 152 31.15 -37.90 -2.25
C ALA A 152 30.57 -37.98 -0.84
N LEU A 153 29.64 -38.91 -0.57
CA LEU A 153 29.07 -39.14 0.76
C LEU A 153 30.16 -39.51 1.78
N GLY A 154 31.11 -40.38 1.42
CA GLY A 154 32.25 -40.71 2.26
C GLY A 154 33.10 -39.50 2.64
N LYS A 155 33.29 -38.55 1.70
CA LYS A 155 33.94 -37.26 1.97
C LYS A 155 33.12 -36.38 2.91
N GLN A 156 31.80 -36.31 2.75
CA GLN A 156 30.92 -35.56 3.66
C GLN A 156 30.95 -36.11 5.10
N ILE A 157 30.87 -37.44 5.27
CA ILE A 157 31.00 -38.10 6.58
C ILE A 157 32.38 -37.81 7.18
N GLY A 158 33.41 -37.74 6.34
CA GLY A 158 34.77 -37.32 6.71
C GLY A 158 34.86 -35.95 7.39
N TRP A 159 33.89 -35.06 7.21
CA TRP A 159 33.89 -33.76 7.90
C TRP A 159 33.55 -33.85 9.39
N CYS A 160 32.89 -34.94 9.79
CA CYS A 160 32.34 -35.15 11.13
C CYS A 160 33.34 -35.78 12.12
N PHE A 161 34.50 -36.24 11.64
CA PHE A 161 35.48 -36.95 12.47
C PHE A 161 36.93 -36.66 12.04
N GLY A 162 37.88 -36.93 12.92
CA GLY A 162 39.30 -36.63 12.73
C GLY A 162 39.87 -35.79 13.88
N GLY A 163 41.14 -36.00 14.21
CA GLY A 163 41.76 -35.42 15.41
C GLY A 163 41.39 -36.14 16.71
N LYS A 164 41.91 -35.65 17.83
CA LYS A 164 41.65 -36.18 19.19
C LYS A 164 40.38 -35.57 19.81
N LYS A 165 39.95 -34.40 19.36
CA LYS A 165 38.80 -33.67 19.90
C LYS A 165 37.80 -33.27 18.79
N PRO A 166 36.49 -33.15 19.07
CA PRO A 166 35.49 -32.74 18.08
C PRO A 166 35.82 -31.42 17.36
N GLU A 167 36.46 -30.47 18.05
CA GLU A 167 36.87 -29.17 17.51
C GLU A 167 37.96 -29.27 16.43
N GLU A 168 38.69 -30.38 16.39
CA GLU A 168 39.75 -30.64 15.42
C GLU A 168 39.22 -31.23 14.11
N THR A 169 37.95 -31.64 14.08
CA THR A 169 37.26 -32.08 12.86
C THR A 169 37.03 -30.90 11.90
N THR A 170 36.73 -31.17 10.63
CA THR A 170 36.42 -30.11 9.66
C THR A 170 35.19 -29.30 10.08
N LEU A 171 34.11 -29.96 10.51
CA LEU A 171 32.94 -29.26 11.05
C LEU A 171 33.23 -28.56 12.38
N GLY A 172 34.08 -29.13 13.23
CA GLY A 172 34.52 -28.49 14.48
C GLY A 172 35.27 -27.17 14.25
N ARG A 173 36.12 -27.10 13.22
CA ARG A 173 36.78 -25.86 12.82
C ARG A 173 35.80 -24.83 12.25
N LEU A 174 34.83 -25.26 11.42
CA LEU A 174 33.77 -24.39 10.91
C LEU A 174 32.91 -23.84 12.06
N HIS A 175 32.52 -24.70 13.00
CA HIS A 175 31.82 -24.30 14.22
C HIS A 175 32.58 -23.20 14.95
N LYS A 176 33.89 -23.39 15.19
CA LYS A 176 34.75 -22.39 15.85
C LYS A 176 34.77 -21.05 15.11
N GLN A 177 34.69 -21.02 13.78
CA GLN A 177 34.60 -19.78 13.02
C GLN A 177 33.24 -19.09 13.20
N LEU A 178 32.14 -19.84 13.12
CA LEU A 178 30.79 -19.32 13.30
C LEU A 178 30.52 -18.89 14.75
N CYS A 179 31.31 -19.37 15.71
CA CYS A 179 31.27 -18.92 17.11
C CYS A 179 31.58 -17.44 17.32
N SER A 180 32.05 -16.73 16.29
CA SER A 180 32.19 -15.27 16.29
C SER A 180 30.85 -14.54 16.28
N TYR A 181 29.78 -15.16 15.78
CA TYR A 181 28.45 -14.56 15.74
C TYR A 181 27.71 -14.77 17.08
N PRO A 182 27.28 -13.70 17.78
CA PRO A 182 26.57 -13.79 19.06
C PRO A 182 25.27 -14.60 19.00
N ASP A 183 24.57 -14.57 17.87
CA ASP A 183 23.31 -15.26 17.60
C ASP A 183 23.50 -16.72 17.19
N TYR A 184 24.73 -17.20 16.93
CA TYR A 184 24.98 -18.60 16.56
C TYR A 184 25.01 -19.53 17.79
N ARG A 185 24.28 -20.65 17.73
CA ARG A 185 24.14 -21.61 18.85
C ARG A 185 24.83 -22.95 18.60
N GLY A 186 25.03 -23.37 17.36
CA GLY A 186 25.73 -24.62 17.08
C GLY A 186 25.38 -25.26 15.74
N VAL A 187 25.94 -26.43 15.51
CA VAL A 187 25.70 -27.22 14.29
C VAL A 187 25.46 -28.69 14.62
N GLU A 188 24.54 -29.31 13.88
CA GLU A 188 24.30 -30.75 13.88
C GLU A 188 24.33 -31.28 12.45
N ALA A 189 25.04 -32.39 12.21
CA ALA A 189 25.12 -33.03 10.90
C ALA A 189 24.30 -34.32 10.90
N VAL A 190 23.24 -34.33 10.11
CA VAL A 190 22.29 -35.45 10.01
C VAL A 190 22.48 -36.14 8.67
N TRP A 191 22.74 -37.44 8.69
CA TRP A 191 22.74 -38.23 7.46
C TRP A 191 21.31 -38.41 6.95
N SER A 192 21.06 -38.10 5.67
CA SER A 192 19.71 -38.13 5.09
C SER A 192 19.13 -39.52 4.88
N GLY A 193 19.85 -40.58 5.29
CA GLY A 193 19.55 -41.98 4.97
C GLY A 193 19.72 -42.30 3.47
N ASN A 194 20.43 -41.44 2.74
CA ASN A 194 20.70 -41.61 1.31
C ASN A 194 22.08 -41.00 0.97
N LYS A 195 22.15 -40.07 0.01
CA LYS A 195 23.39 -39.61 -0.64
C LYS A 195 24.11 -38.42 0.01
N SER A 196 23.57 -37.82 1.07
CA SER A 196 23.99 -36.50 1.56
C SER A 196 23.86 -36.33 3.08
N LEU A 197 24.53 -35.31 3.61
CA LEU A 197 24.31 -34.82 4.97
C LEU A 197 23.52 -33.49 4.95
N HIS A 198 22.58 -33.35 5.87
CA HIS A 198 21.99 -32.06 6.22
C HIS A 198 22.79 -31.45 7.37
N LEU A 199 23.38 -30.28 7.13
CA LEU A 199 24.09 -29.50 8.15
C LEU A 199 23.11 -28.48 8.72
N HIS A 200 22.58 -28.73 9.91
CA HIS A 200 21.66 -27.85 10.62
C HIS A 200 22.42 -26.88 11.51
N PHE A 201 22.43 -25.60 11.16
CA PHE A 201 23.02 -24.53 11.95
C PHE A 201 21.92 -23.83 12.74
N LEU A 202 21.99 -23.90 14.07
CA LEU A 202 21.02 -23.29 14.97
C LEU A 202 21.43 -21.86 15.31
N PHE A 203 20.49 -20.94 15.21
CA PHE A 203 20.62 -19.54 15.61
C PHE A 203 19.53 -19.14 16.58
N ASP A 204 19.84 -18.17 17.43
CA ASP A 204 18.92 -17.46 18.31
C ASP A 204 18.59 -16.12 17.69
N ILE A 205 17.34 -15.95 17.29
CA ILE A 205 16.85 -14.79 16.55
C ILE A 205 15.89 -13.94 17.38
N ARG A 206 15.88 -14.11 18.71
CA ARG A 206 15.01 -13.32 19.60
C ARG A 206 15.25 -11.82 19.49
N HIS A 207 16.49 -11.40 19.17
CA HIS A 207 16.84 -9.99 18.97
C HIS A 207 16.20 -9.36 17.73
N LEU A 208 15.61 -10.16 16.82
CA LEU A 208 14.84 -9.63 15.69
C LEU A 208 13.41 -9.23 16.08
N ALA A 209 12.92 -9.61 17.27
CA ALA A 209 11.65 -9.14 17.79
C ALA A 209 11.74 -8.88 19.32
N PRO A 210 12.53 -7.89 19.77
CA PRO A 210 12.72 -7.60 21.19
C PRO A 210 11.43 -7.35 21.99
N THR A 211 10.32 -6.97 21.35
CA THR A 211 9.03 -6.82 22.06
C THR A 211 8.32 -8.14 22.32
N LYS A 212 8.58 -9.18 21.51
CA LYS A 212 7.97 -10.52 21.65
C LYS A 212 8.66 -11.38 22.72
N PHE A 213 9.93 -11.10 23.04
CA PHE A 213 10.73 -11.93 23.94
C PHE A 213 11.24 -11.12 25.15
N ASP A 214 11.08 -11.68 26.34
CA ASP A 214 11.51 -11.05 27.59
C ASP A 214 13.02 -10.73 27.56
N GLN A 215 13.40 -9.50 27.93
CA GLN A 215 14.71 -8.86 27.67
C GLN A 215 15.86 -9.38 28.54
N ARG A 216 15.87 -10.67 28.90
CA ARG A 216 16.82 -11.21 29.89
C ARG A 216 18.23 -11.48 29.34
N ASP A 217 18.43 -11.43 28.03
CA ASP A 217 19.73 -11.68 27.41
C ASP A 217 20.28 -10.41 26.75
N HIS A 218 20.70 -9.45 27.59
CA HIS A 218 21.19 -8.11 27.21
C HIS A 218 22.36 -8.12 26.20
N LYS A 219 22.96 -9.28 25.93
CA LYS A 219 24.14 -9.45 25.06
C LYS A 219 23.81 -9.58 23.57
N LEU A 220 22.57 -9.90 23.20
CA LEU A 220 22.13 -10.02 21.80
C LEU A 220 21.54 -8.72 21.23
N VAL A 221 21.24 -7.75 22.09
CA VAL A 221 20.66 -6.47 21.69
C VAL A 221 21.82 -5.52 21.36
N SER A 222 22.24 -5.51 20.10
CA SER A 222 23.00 -4.36 19.58
C SER A 222 22.06 -3.14 19.50
N ALA A 223 22.60 -1.95 19.29
CA ALA A 223 21.90 -0.66 19.29
C ALA A 223 20.67 -0.54 18.35
N GLU A 224 20.37 -1.56 17.54
CA GLU A 224 19.23 -1.66 16.63
C GLU A 224 17.99 -2.25 17.37
N THR A 225 17.30 -1.45 18.18
CA THR A 225 16.16 -1.89 19.02
C THR A 225 14.83 -2.03 18.27
N LEU A 226 14.85 -2.38 16.98
CA LEU A 226 13.67 -2.40 16.11
C LEU A 226 13.18 -3.84 15.93
N ASP A 227 11.87 -4.07 16.08
CA ASP A 227 11.27 -5.34 15.68
C ASP A 227 11.28 -5.46 14.15
N VAL A 228 11.70 -6.61 13.65
CA VAL A 228 11.54 -7.01 12.25
C VAL A 228 10.13 -7.55 12.07
N PRO A 229 9.29 -6.94 11.22
CA PRO A 229 7.96 -7.47 10.89
C PRO A 229 8.04 -8.88 10.30
N ASP A 230 7.05 -9.73 10.61
CA ASP A 230 7.08 -11.13 10.20
C ASP A 230 7.08 -11.29 8.66
N GLU A 231 6.54 -10.30 7.93
CA GLU A 231 6.51 -10.25 6.46
C GLU A 231 7.91 -10.14 5.84
N LEU A 232 8.88 -9.56 6.57
CA LEU A 232 10.25 -9.39 6.12
C LEU A 232 11.15 -10.58 6.50
N LEU A 233 10.73 -11.40 7.47
CA LEU A 233 11.52 -12.53 7.97
C LEU A 233 11.90 -13.47 6.83
N ARG A 234 10.95 -13.85 5.97
CA ARG A 234 11.21 -14.82 4.91
C ARG A 234 12.32 -14.38 3.96
N SER A 235 12.25 -13.15 3.44
CA SER A 235 13.25 -12.64 2.49
C SER A 235 14.61 -12.41 3.16
N GLY A 236 14.62 -11.88 4.38
CA GLY A 236 15.88 -11.68 5.10
C GLY A 236 16.56 -13.01 5.44
N LEU A 237 15.83 -13.97 6.00
CA LEU A 237 16.36 -15.30 6.31
C LEU A 237 16.92 -16.02 5.07
N GLN A 238 16.29 -15.85 3.90
CA GLN A 238 16.82 -16.36 2.65
C GLN A 238 18.17 -15.72 2.25
N ASP A 239 18.33 -14.41 2.43
CA ASP A 239 19.60 -13.71 2.14
C ASP A 239 20.71 -14.14 3.12
N PHE A 240 20.37 -14.33 4.41
CA PHE A 240 21.31 -14.90 5.38
C PHE A 240 21.70 -16.33 5.02
N TRP A 241 20.77 -17.13 4.52
CA TRP A 241 21.09 -18.47 4.01
C TRP A 241 22.09 -18.38 2.86
N ASP A 242 21.92 -17.45 1.91
CA ASP A 242 22.84 -17.27 0.77
C ASP A 242 24.26 -16.86 1.25
N ARG A 243 24.37 -16.10 2.35
CA ARG A 243 25.66 -15.76 2.98
C ARG A 243 26.28 -16.96 3.70
N LEU A 244 25.50 -17.66 4.50
CA LEU A 244 25.96 -18.83 5.25
C LEU A 244 26.38 -19.95 4.30
N ALA A 245 25.57 -20.27 3.29
CA ALA A 245 25.86 -21.31 2.29
C ALA A 245 27.19 -21.04 1.59
N ARG A 246 27.44 -19.79 1.13
CA ARG A 246 28.74 -19.40 0.54
C ARG A 246 29.90 -19.56 1.51
N GLN A 247 29.72 -19.20 2.78
CA GLN A 247 30.76 -19.37 3.81
C GLN A 247 31.06 -20.86 4.03
N VAL A 248 30.03 -21.71 4.09
CA VAL A 248 30.16 -23.17 4.24
C VAL A 248 30.82 -23.81 3.01
N GLU A 249 30.39 -23.45 1.80
CA GLU A 249 30.96 -23.91 0.52
C GLU A 249 32.46 -23.59 0.43
N THR A 250 32.80 -22.33 0.69
CA THR A 250 34.19 -21.86 0.68
C THR A 250 35.03 -22.61 1.71
N PHE A 251 34.51 -22.80 2.92
CA PHE A 251 35.23 -23.45 4.00
C PHE A 251 35.45 -24.95 3.76
N LEU A 252 34.42 -25.66 3.30
CA LEU A 252 34.49 -27.10 3.08
C LEU A 252 35.25 -27.47 1.80
N GLY A 253 35.35 -26.55 0.83
CA GLY A 253 36.06 -26.78 -0.44
C GLY A 253 35.54 -28.02 -1.17
N PHE A 254 34.23 -28.28 -1.10
CA PHE A 254 33.65 -29.53 -1.59
C PHE A 254 33.52 -29.57 -3.11
N GLY A 255 33.41 -28.41 -3.76
CA GLY A 255 33.25 -28.27 -5.21
C GLY A 255 31.81 -28.47 -5.71
N LEU A 256 30.85 -28.70 -4.81
CA LEU A 256 29.41 -28.68 -5.10
C LEU A 256 28.77 -27.47 -4.44
N SER A 257 27.73 -26.94 -5.08
CA SER A 257 26.89 -25.89 -4.50
C SER A 257 25.85 -26.48 -3.55
N ALA A 258 25.46 -25.70 -2.54
CA ALA A 258 24.40 -26.03 -1.61
C ALA A 258 23.04 -26.13 -2.32
N ASP A 259 22.18 -27.07 -1.88
CA ASP A 259 20.83 -27.22 -2.44
C ASP A 259 19.98 -25.96 -2.20
N PRO A 260 19.60 -25.22 -3.25
CA PRO A 260 18.80 -24.00 -3.12
C PRO A 260 17.39 -24.25 -2.60
N ALA A 261 16.90 -25.50 -2.57
CA ALA A 261 15.61 -25.81 -1.96
C ALA A 261 15.62 -25.53 -0.45
N LEU A 262 16.76 -25.68 0.23
CA LEU A 262 16.89 -25.46 1.67
C LEU A 262 17.05 -23.99 2.07
N ARG A 263 17.19 -23.12 1.07
CA ARG A 263 17.12 -21.66 1.21
C ARG A 263 15.78 -21.18 1.77
N GLN A 264 14.71 -21.92 1.51
CA GLN A 264 13.35 -21.55 1.92
C GLN A 264 13.10 -21.93 3.39
N PRO A 265 12.71 -20.99 4.26
CA PRO A 265 12.42 -21.29 5.67
C PRO A 265 11.36 -22.39 5.86
N GLU A 266 10.31 -22.35 5.04
CA GLU A 266 9.16 -23.25 5.11
C GLU A 266 9.43 -24.67 4.60
N ASN A 267 10.55 -24.92 3.90
CA ASN A 267 10.79 -26.23 3.28
C ASN A 267 11.16 -27.31 4.30
N PHE A 268 10.87 -28.56 3.95
CA PHE A 268 11.20 -29.68 4.84
C PHE A 268 12.70 -29.94 4.89
N ARG A 269 13.20 -30.18 6.10
CA ARG A 269 14.56 -30.55 6.47
C ARG A 269 14.53 -31.96 7.05
N ARG A 270 15.64 -32.69 6.99
CA ARG A 270 15.73 -34.04 7.59
C ARG A 270 15.70 -33.96 9.09
N LEU A 271 14.84 -34.75 9.72
CA LEU A 271 14.66 -34.78 11.15
C LEU A 271 15.81 -35.57 11.80
N PRO A 272 16.56 -35.02 12.77
CA PRO A 272 17.51 -35.78 13.57
C PRO A 272 16.86 -37.05 14.14
N TRP A 273 17.42 -38.22 13.83
CA TRP A 273 16.90 -39.54 14.21
C TRP A 273 15.49 -39.88 13.70
N GLY A 274 15.00 -39.15 12.69
CA GLY A 274 13.82 -39.58 11.95
C GLY A 274 14.08 -40.87 11.14
N ILE A 275 13.03 -41.52 10.67
CA ILE A 275 13.13 -42.72 9.83
C ILE A 275 12.76 -42.37 8.39
N ARG A 276 13.68 -42.60 7.45
CA ARG A 276 13.41 -42.50 6.02
C ARG A 276 13.05 -43.86 5.46
N GLN A 277 11.99 -43.93 4.65
CA GLN A 277 11.75 -45.10 3.80
C GLN A 277 12.64 -45.05 2.55
N ALA A 278 13.34 -46.15 2.25
CA ALA A 278 14.15 -46.27 1.04
C ALA A 278 13.26 -46.19 -0.21
N GLU A 279 13.65 -45.36 -1.17
CA GLU A 279 12.97 -45.22 -2.47
C GLU A 279 13.46 -46.30 -3.45
N ALA A 280 12.68 -46.56 -4.51
CA ALA A 280 13.13 -47.38 -5.64
C ALA A 280 14.46 -46.85 -6.19
N ASN A 281 15.42 -47.75 -6.44
CA ASN A 281 16.79 -47.43 -6.89
C ASN A 281 17.63 -46.60 -5.89
N ASN A 282 17.52 -46.89 -4.59
CA ASN A 282 18.39 -46.28 -3.58
C ASN A 282 19.88 -46.47 -3.93
N VAL A 283 20.66 -45.38 -3.93
CA VAL A 283 22.06 -45.38 -4.41
C VAL A 283 23.01 -46.24 -3.55
N LEU A 284 22.61 -46.52 -2.31
CA LEU A 284 23.37 -47.35 -1.37
C LEU A 284 22.97 -48.82 -1.45
N GLY A 285 21.95 -49.16 -2.24
CA GLY A 285 21.48 -50.52 -2.48
C GLY A 285 20.43 -51.02 -1.49
N PHE A 286 19.86 -50.15 -0.66
CA PHE A 286 18.75 -50.55 0.22
C PHE A 286 17.51 -50.98 -0.58
N PRO A 287 16.85 -52.09 -0.22
CA PRO A 287 15.56 -52.47 -0.78
C PRO A 287 14.51 -51.37 -0.56
N GLU A 288 13.61 -51.18 -1.53
CA GLU A 288 12.52 -50.22 -1.41
C GLU A 288 11.66 -50.50 -0.15
N GLY A 289 11.28 -49.45 0.58
CA GLY A 289 10.53 -49.56 1.83
C GLY A 289 11.37 -49.97 3.05
N THR A 290 12.69 -50.08 2.92
CA THR A 290 13.56 -50.30 4.10
C THR A 290 13.56 -49.04 4.98
N PRO A 291 13.31 -49.14 6.29
CA PRO A 291 13.45 -48.02 7.22
C PRO A 291 14.93 -47.73 7.48
N ILE A 292 15.36 -46.50 7.19
CA ILE A 292 16.74 -46.04 7.35
C ILE A 292 16.77 -44.88 8.36
N PRO A 293 17.53 -44.99 9.46
CA PRO A 293 17.65 -43.91 10.42
C PRO A 293 18.43 -42.73 9.85
N GLN A 294 17.90 -41.52 10.07
CA GLN A 294 18.56 -40.26 9.78
C GLN A 294 19.57 -39.94 10.90
N ALA A 295 20.67 -40.68 10.93
CA ALA A 295 21.62 -40.67 12.05
C ALA A 295 22.33 -39.32 12.21
N VAL A 296 22.45 -38.86 13.45
CA VAL A 296 23.25 -37.68 13.80
C VAL A 296 24.72 -38.08 13.88
N LEU A 297 25.55 -37.58 12.97
CA LEU A 297 26.97 -37.95 12.86
C LEU A 297 27.91 -36.95 13.54
N PHE A 298 27.43 -35.75 13.85
CA PHE A 298 28.18 -34.70 14.55
C PHE A 298 27.19 -33.76 15.23
N SER A 299 27.43 -33.40 16.50
CA SER A 299 26.62 -32.41 17.21
C SER A 299 27.50 -31.55 18.11
N MET A 300 27.42 -30.23 17.95
CA MET A 300 28.06 -29.24 18.81
C MET A 300 27.13 -28.04 19.00
N LEU A 301 26.32 -28.07 20.07
CA LEU A 301 25.40 -27.00 20.44
C LEU A 301 25.76 -26.39 21.81
N ARG A 302 25.60 -25.07 21.96
CA ARG A 302 26.02 -24.29 23.15
C ARG A 302 24.83 -23.61 23.82
N HIS A 303 24.74 -23.63 25.16
CA HIS A 303 23.60 -23.04 25.88
C HIS A 303 23.61 -21.50 25.87
N HIS A 304 24.80 -20.90 25.86
CA HIS A 304 24.97 -19.45 25.87
C HIS A 304 25.86 -19.00 24.71
N ALA A 305 25.69 -17.75 24.28
CA ALA A 305 26.62 -17.09 23.38
C ALA A 305 28.00 -16.99 24.04
N LYS A 306 29.07 -17.08 23.25
CA LYS A 306 30.42 -16.74 23.72
C LYS A 306 30.51 -15.22 23.81
N ASP A 307 31.16 -14.67 24.84
CA ASP A 307 31.47 -13.23 24.86
C ASP A 307 32.29 -12.90 23.61
N PRO A 308 31.74 -12.13 22.66
CA PRO A 308 32.45 -11.82 21.44
C PRO A 308 33.38 -10.63 21.67
N GLU A 309 34.53 -10.62 21.00
CA GLU A 309 35.39 -9.42 20.92
C GLU A 309 34.76 -8.32 20.03
N GLU A 310 33.84 -8.71 19.13
CA GLU A 310 33.06 -7.79 18.27
C GLU A 310 31.56 -8.13 18.28
N HIS A 311 30.70 -7.17 18.62
CA HIS A 311 29.24 -7.32 18.73
C HIS A 311 28.51 -7.33 17.37
N ARG A 312 28.78 -8.31 16.49
CA ARG A 312 28.11 -8.38 15.18
C ARG A 312 27.34 -9.69 15.01
N CYS A 313 26.03 -9.67 15.22
CA CYS A 313 25.13 -10.77 14.87
C CYS A 313 25.23 -11.11 13.37
N LEU A 314 25.03 -12.39 13.04
CA LEU A 314 24.85 -12.81 11.66
C LEU A 314 23.54 -12.20 11.14
N HIS A 315 22.42 -12.37 11.87
CA HIS A 315 21.13 -11.78 11.55
C HIS A 315 21.05 -10.33 12.01
N ARG A 316 21.40 -9.37 11.16
CA ARG A 316 21.32 -7.93 11.50
C ARG A 316 19.96 -7.36 11.15
N VAL A 317 19.39 -6.54 12.03
CA VAL A 317 18.04 -5.96 11.85
C VAL A 317 18.04 -5.08 10.59
N SER A 318 19.06 -4.24 10.42
CA SER A 318 19.24 -3.37 9.25
C SER A 318 19.25 -4.11 7.90
N ASP A 319 19.78 -5.33 7.85
CA ASP A 319 19.82 -6.14 6.62
C ASP A 319 18.43 -6.61 6.18
N PHE A 320 17.50 -6.91 7.11
CA PHE A 320 16.14 -7.31 6.76
C PHE A 320 15.39 -6.20 6.02
N PHE A 321 15.59 -4.94 6.42
CA PHE A 321 15.02 -3.77 5.76
C PHE A 321 15.74 -3.44 4.45
N THR A 322 17.05 -3.64 4.39
CA THR A 322 17.83 -3.46 3.15
C THR A 322 17.42 -4.47 2.08
N VAL A 323 17.20 -5.73 2.45
CA VAL A 323 16.70 -6.78 1.54
C VAL A 323 15.28 -6.45 1.04
N ALA A 324 14.44 -5.87 1.89
CA ALA A 324 13.11 -5.40 1.50
C ALA A 324 13.18 -4.27 0.46
N ALA A 325 14.10 -3.30 0.66
CA ALA A 325 14.35 -2.21 -0.27
C ALA A 325 15.02 -2.69 -1.58
N LYS A 326 15.82 -3.75 -1.52
CA LYS A 326 16.51 -4.38 -2.65
C LYS A 326 15.66 -5.40 -3.41
N LYS A 327 14.34 -5.52 -3.15
CA LYS A 327 13.49 -6.53 -3.81
C LYS A 327 13.88 -6.62 -5.29
N PRO A 328 14.48 -7.75 -5.72
CA PRO A 328 14.78 -7.94 -7.12
C PRO A 328 13.47 -7.80 -7.84
N GLN A 329 13.46 -7.06 -8.96
CA GLN A 329 12.44 -7.23 -10.00
C GLN A 329 12.10 -8.71 -10.04
N THR A 330 10.84 -9.03 -9.74
CA THR A 330 10.32 -10.40 -9.72
C THR A 330 11.00 -11.18 -10.81
N ARG A 331 11.95 -12.05 -10.43
CA ARG A 331 12.59 -12.96 -11.39
C ARG A 331 11.42 -13.63 -12.08
N PHE A 332 11.36 -13.42 -13.39
CA PHE A 332 10.42 -14.06 -14.30
C PHE A 332 10.13 -15.44 -13.74
N ARG A 333 8.86 -15.70 -13.43
CA ARG A 333 8.38 -17.08 -13.44
C ARG A 333 8.93 -17.62 -14.75
N ARG A 334 9.87 -18.57 -14.68
CA ARG A 334 10.19 -19.39 -15.84
C ARG A 334 8.83 -19.83 -16.34
N SER A 335 8.49 -19.41 -17.55
CA SER A 335 7.45 -20.07 -18.30
C SER A 335 7.73 -21.55 -18.16
N ILE A 336 6.67 -22.27 -17.83
CA ILE A 336 6.62 -23.73 -17.91
C ILE A 336 7.38 -24.10 -19.19
N GLY A 337 8.36 -24.98 -19.04
CA GLY A 337 9.29 -25.30 -20.11
C GLY A 337 8.54 -25.51 -21.41
N ALA A 338 9.10 -24.99 -22.49
CA ALA A 338 8.71 -25.30 -23.85
C ALA A 338 8.57 -26.82 -23.99
N ALA A 339 7.34 -27.31 -23.81
CA ALA A 339 6.90 -28.49 -24.47
C ALA A 339 6.75 -28.05 -25.93
N THR A 340 7.67 -28.52 -26.74
CA THR A 340 7.68 -28.49 -28.19
C THR A 340 6.36 -29.05 -28.73
N ASN A 341 5.34 -28.23 -28.86
CA ASN A 341 4.19 -28.50 -29.71
C ASN A 341 4.24 -27.48 -30.84
N ASP A 342 4.97 -27.82 -31.91
CA ASP A 342 4.84 -27.10 -33.18
C ASP A 342 3.44 -27.39 -33.74
N LEU A 343 2.71 -26.34 -34.15
CA LEU A 343 1.44 -26.50 -34.87
C LEU A 343 1.68 -27.22 -36.20
N THR A 344 0.75 -28.10 -36.57
CA THR A 344 0.73 -28.70 -37.90
C THR A 344 0.49 -27.63 -38.97
N ALA A 345 0.88 -27.92 -40.22
CA ALA A 345 0.71 -26.97 -41.33
C ALA A 345 -0.76 -26.59 -41.57
N ASP A 346 -1.71 -27.48 -41.23
CA ASP A 346 -3.14 -27.21 -41.33
C ASP A 346 -3.61 -26.31 -40.18
N GLU A 347 -3.19 -26.56 -38.94
CA GLU A 347 -3.50 -25.69 -37.80
C GLU A 347 -2.89 -24.29 -37.93
N GLN A 348 -1.70 -24.16 -38.54
CA GLN A 348 -1.12 -22.85 -38.85
C GLN A 348 -1.97 -22.07 -39.85
N ARG A 349 -2.51 -22.76 -40.85
CA ARG A 349 -3.37 -22.15 -41.88
C ARG A 349 -4.69 -21.67 -41.27
N ASP A 350 -5.32 -22.52 -40.48
CA ASP A 350 -6.58 -22.22 -39.78
C ASP A 350 -6.40 -21.07 -38.78
N PHE A 351 -5.28 -21.06 -38.04
CA PHE A 351 -4.92 -19.96 -37.15
C PHE A 351 -4.80 -18.63 -37.89
N LEU A 352 -4.10 -18.61 -39.03
CA LEU A 352 -3.89 -17.38 -39.80
C LEU A 352 -5.20 -16.88 -40.43
N GLU A 353 -6.12 -17.77 -40.81
CA GLU A 353 -7.45 -17.40 -41.32
C GLU A 353 -8.30 -16.74 -40.22
N VAL A 354 -8.36 -17.38 -39.04
CA VAL A 354 -9.09 -16.86 -37.88
C VAL A 354 -8.47 -15.55 -37.37
N LEU A 355 -7.14 -15.44 -37.37
CA LEU A 355 -6.44 -14.21 -37.00
C LEU A 355 -6.67 -13.09 -38.02
N THR A 356 -6.81 -13.41 -39.31
CA THR A 356 -7.14 -12.43 -40.35
C THR A 356 -8.50 -11.80 -40.09
N ASP A 357 -9.50 -12.61 -39.72
CA ASP A 357 -10.82 -12.12 -39.35
C ASP A 357 -10.80 -11.28 -38.05
N LEU A 358 -9.95 -11.64 -37.07
CA LEU A 358 -9.72 -10.81 -35.88
C LEU A 358 -9.08 -9.45 -36.24
N CYS A 359 -8.10 -9.43 -37.14
CA CYS A 359 -7.44 -8.19 -37.60
C CYS A 359 -8.44 -7.31 -38.36
N TYR A 360 -9.28 -7.89 -39.22
CA TYR A 360 -10.35 -7.18 -39.92
C TYR A 360 -11.32 -6.50 -38.94
N ARG A 361 -11.78 -7.25 -37.92
CA ARG A 361 -12.66 -6.69 -36.88
C ARG A 361 -11.98 -5.63 -36.01
N ALA A 362 -10.67 -5.76 -35.76
CA ALA A 362 -9.92 -4.83 -34.92
C ALA A 362 -9.49 -3.55 -35.64
N TRP A 363 -9.16 -3.63 -36.93
CA TRP A 363 -8.49 -2.56 -37.68
C TRP A 363 -9.22 -2.11 -38.95
N GLY A 364 -10.36 -2.73 -39.29
CA GLY A 364 -11.19 -2.35 -40.43
C GLY A 364 -10.82 -3.09 -41.72
N SER A 365 -10.88 -2.42 -42.87
CA SER A 365 -10.67 -3.04 -44.18
C SER A 365 -9.19 -3.37 -44.45
N PRO A 366 -8.85 -4.56 -45.00
CA PRO A 366 -7.46 -5.01 -45.20
C PRO A 366 -6.70 -4.25 -46.29
N VAL A 367 -7.36 -3.29 -46.94
CA VAL A 367 -6.78 -2.38 -47.93
C VAL A 367 -5.66 -1.53 -47.29
N ASP A 368 -5.85 -1.08 -46.04
CA ASP A 368 -4.98 -0.07 -45.38
C ASP A 368 -4.35 -0.53 -44.05
N HIS A 369 -4.37 -1.83 -43.73
CA HIS A 369 -3.81 -2.36 -42.49
C HIS A 369 -3.02 -3.66 -42.66
N PRO A 370 -2.15 -3.99 -41.69
CA PRO A 370 -1.37 -5.20 -41.74
C PRO A 370 -2.21 -6.48 -41.74
N ARG A 371 -1.77 -7.50 -42.49
CA ARG A 371 -2.44 -8.80 -42.61
C ARG A 371 -1.50 -9.94 -42.20
N PRO A 372 -1.95 -10.90 -41.38
CA PRO A 372 -1.14 -12.06 -41.02
C PRO A 372 -0.64 -12.82 -42.25
N ALA A 373 0.60 -13.26 -42.20
CA ALA A 373 1.31 -13.87 -43.33
C ALA A 373 1.91 -15.24 -42.99
N SER A 374 2.54 -15.35 -41.82
CA SER A 374 3.20 -16.58 -41.39
C SER A 374 3.22 -16.70 -39.87
N LEU A 375 3.42 -17.92 -39.38
CA LEU A 375 3.63 -18.23 -37.98
C LEU A 375 4.89 -19.10 -37.84
N HIS A 376 5.78 -18.74 -36.91
CA HIS A 376 7.03 -19.43 -36.63
C HIS A 376 7.18 -19.67 -35.12
N SER A 377 7.85 -20.75 -34.72
CA SER A 377 8.27 -20.99 -33.33
C SER A 377 9.73 -20.58 -33.15
N GLY A 378 10.04 -19.86 -32.07
CA GLY A 378 11.37 -19.33 -31.77
C GLY A 378 11.72 -19.36 -30.28
N ALA A 379 12.92 -18.89 -29.93
CA ALA A 379 13.45 -18.95 -28.55
C ALA A 379 12.60 -18.18 -27.51
N ASN A 380 11.77 -17.24 -27.96
CA ASN A 380 10.88 -16.42 -27.14
C ASN A 380 9.39 -16.79 -27.30
N GLY A 381 9.08 -17.94 -27.91
CA GLY A 381 7.72 -18.38 -28.20
C GLY A 381 7.34 -18.22 -29.68
N PHE A 382 6.07 -17.93 -29.95
CA PHE A 382 5.52 -17.81 -31.30
C PHE A 382 5.78 -16.44 -31.92
N GLU A 383 6.08 -16.41 -33.21
CA GLU A 383 6.33 -15.22 -34.02
C GLU A 383 5.40 -15.20 -35.23
N ILE A 384 4.63 -14.11 -35.38
CA ILE A 384 3.64 -13.93 -36.44
C ILE A 384 4.16 -12.84 -37.38
N GLY A 385 4.38 -13.22 -38.64
CA GLY A 385 4.73 -12.28 -39.72
C GLY A 385 3.47 -11.63 -40.30
N PHE A 386 3.59 -10.36 -40.71
CA PHE A 386 2.51 -9.57 -41.31
C PHE A 386 2.99 -8.86 -42.59
N TYR A 387 2.12 -8.86 -43.60
CA TYR A 387 2.17 -7.88 -44.69
C TYR A 387 1.72 -6.52 -44.15
N ASN A 388 2.25 -5.41 -44.66
CA ASN A 388 1.93 -4.07 -44.16
C ASN A 388 0.58 -3.53 -44.66
N ASN A 389 0.16 -3.91 -45.87
CA ASN A 389 -1.11 -3.55 -46.51
C ASN A 389 -1.38 -4.52 -47.68
N GLN A 390 -2.47 -4.31 -48.43
CA GLN A 390 -2.83 -5.20 -49.55
C GLN A 390 -1.83 -5.20 -50.72
N HIS A 391 -1.03 -4.14 -50.86
CA HIS A 391 -0.07 -3.97 -51.94
C HIS A 391 1.32 -4.51 -51.58
N ASP A 392 1.55 -4.80 -50.30
CA ASP A 392 2.78 -5.36 -49.80
C ASP A 392 2.86 -6.86 -50.09
N THR A 393 3.91 -7.25 -50.81
CA THR A 393 4.18 -8.64 -51.19
C THR A 393 5.21 -9.31 -50.29
N THR A 394 5.83 -8.56 -49.36
CA THR A 394 6.87 -9.07 -48.46
C THR A 394 6.46 -8.88 -47.00
N PRO A 395 6.29 -9.95 -46.21
CA PRO A 395 5.88 -9.81 -44.82
C PRO A 395 7.07 -9.36 -43.95
N SER A 396 7.27 -8.05 -43.84
CA SER A 396 8.38 -7.46 -43.09
C SER A 396 8.03 -7.08 -41.65
N SER A 397 6.74 -6.95 -41.33
CA SER A 397 6.26 -6.59 -40.00
C SER A 397 6.03 -7.82 -39.15
N VAL A 398 6.27 -7.71 -37.84
CA VAL A 398 6.31 -8.88 -36.97
C VAL A 398 5.70 -8.63 -35.60
N MET A 399 5.10 -9.66 -35.02
CA MET A 399 4.66 -9.69 -33.62
C MET A 399 5.12 -11.01 -33.00
N SER A 400 5.91 -10.97 -31.93
CA SER A 400 6.53 -12.18 -31.36
C SER A 400 6.42 -12.29 -29.84
N GLY A 401 6.42 -13.53 -29.36
CA GLY A 401 6.40 -13.91 -27.95
C GLY A 401 5.24 -13.27 -27.17
N ASP A 402 5.58 -12.58 -26.09
CA ASP A 402 4.63 -11.93 -25.20
C ASP A 402 4.22 -10.51 -25.68
N HIS A 403 4.52 -10.14 -26.93
CA HIS A 403 4.13 -8.85 -27.51
C HIS A 403 2.78 -8.92 -28.23
N ASN A 404 1.94 -7.91 -28.03
CA ASN A 404 0.62 -7.75 -28.70
C ASN A 404 0.58 -6.57 -29.69
N ARG A 405 1.71 -5.87 -29.86
CA ARG A 405 1.88 -4.77 -30.80
C ARG A 405 2.72 -5.25 -31.97
N LEU A 406 2.30 -4.92 -33.18
CA LEU A 406 3.10 -5.16 -34.38
C LEU A 406 4.28 -4.19 -34.43
N LEU A 407 5.47 -4.74 -34.67
CA LEU A 407 6.63 -3.98 -35.10
C LEU A 407 6.50 -3.73 -36.59
N ILE A 408 6.15 -2.50 -36.95
CA ILE A 408 5.91 -2.10 -38.34
C ILE A 408 7.22 -1.76 -39.03
N TYR A 409 7.57 -2.53 -40.06
CA TYR A 409 8.70 -2.28 -40.95
C TYR A 409 8.19 -1.96 -42.36
N SER A 410 7.52 -0.81 -42.50
CA SER A 410 6.98 -0.31 -43.77
C SER A 410 7.70 0.96 -44.24
N ALA A 411 7.91 1.07 -45.54
CA ALA A 411 8.33 2.31 -46.21
C ALA A 411 7.16 3.28 -46.43
N ASP A 412 5.92 2.80 -46.28
CA ASP A 412 4.70 3.60 -46.37
C ASP A 412 4.51 4.44 -45.09
N PRO A 413 4.55 5.79 -45.17
CA PRO A 413 4.45 6.66 -44.01
C PRO A 413 3.09 6.58 -43.31
N ASP A 414 2.01 6.24 -44.01
CA ASP A 414 0.67 6.14 -43.41
C ASP A 414 0.53 4.88 -42.56
N VAL A 415 1.12 3.77 -42.99
CA VAL A 415 1.19 2.53 -42.20
C VAL A 415 2.19 2.68 -41.05
N ARG A 416 3.34 3.33 -41.29
CA ARG A 416 4.39 3.55 -40.28
C ARG A 416 3.98 4.54 -39.18
N GLY A 417 3.14 5.52 -39.51
CA GLY A 417 2.60 6.50 -38.55
C GLY A 417 1.49 5.95 -37.65
N ARG A 418 0.93 4.78 -38.00
CA ARG A 418 -0.15 4.13 -37.24
C ARG A 418 0.39 3.05 -36.32
N THR A 419 -0.34 2.80 -35.23
CA THR A 419 0.01 1.76 -34.25
C THR A 419 -1.04 0.66 -34.29
N TYR A 420 -0.61 -0.55 -34.66
CA TYR A 420 -1.46 -1.73 -34.76
C TYR A 420 -1.24 -2.65 -33.55
N VAL A 421 -2.32 -2.88 -32.78
CA VAL A 421 -2.29 -3.64 -31.52
C VAL A 421 -3.44 -4.63 -31.52
N LEU A 422 -3.14 -5.89 -31.20
CA LEU A 422 -4.09 -6.99 -31.04
C LEU A 422 -4.49 -7.17 -29.56
N PRO A 423 -5.61 -7.86 -29.27
CA PRO A 423 -6.11 -8.02 -27.90
C PRO A 423 -5.21 -8.88 -27.01
N LEU A 424 -4.41 -9.78 -27.58
CA LEU A 424 -3.55 -10.75 -26.91
C LEU A 424 -2.15 -10.76 -27.54
N SER A 425 -1.15 -11.26 -26.80
CA SER A 425 0.20 -11.47 -27.35
C SER A 425 0.25 -12.60 -28.38
N ALA A 426 1.33 -12.68 -29.17
CA ALA A 426 1.52 -13.77 -30.13
C ALA A 426 1.41 -15.15 -29.47
N ASN A 427 2.01 -15.33 -28.28
CA ASN A 427 1.90 -16.57 -27.51
C ASN A 427 0.47 -16.86 -27.08
N GLU A 428 -0.22 -15.88 -26.48
CA GLU A 428 -1.59 -16.04 -26.00
C GLU A 428 -2.60 -16.28 -27.14
N LEU A 429 -2.43 -15.65 -28.30
CA LEU A 429 -3.28 -15.87 -29.47
C LEU A 429 -3.20 -17.32 -29.94
N VAL A 430 -1.98 -17.85 -30.04
CA VAL A 430 -1.75 -19.24 -30.46
C VAL A 430 -2.25 -20.21 -29.38
N GLU A 431 -2.02 -19.93 -28.10
CA GLU A 431 -2.51 -20.77 -26.99
C GLU A 431 -4.04 -20.82 -26.93
N VAL A 432 -4.71 -19.68 -27.13
CA VAL A 432 -6.17 -19.63 -27.17
C VAL A 432 -6.65 -20.44 -28.36
N PHE A 433 -6.10 -20.21 -29.55
CA PHE A 433 -6.46 -20.97 -30.74
C PHE A 433 -6.25 -22.48 -30.58
N LEU A 434 -5.11 -22.92 -30.02
CA LEU A 434 -4.86 -24.34 -29.74
C LEU A 434 -5.87 -24.95 -28.76
N ARG A 435 -6.44 -24.13 -27.87
CA ARG A 435 -7.45 -24.59 -26.89
C ARG A 435 -8.87 -24.56 -27.45
N THR A 436 -9.20 -23.59 -28.29
CA THR A 436 -10.59 -23.28 -28.67
C THR A 436 -10.90 -23.45 -30.15
N GLY A 437 -9.90 -23.53 -31.02
CA GLY A 437 -10.04 -23.58 -32.48
C GLY A 437 -10.57 -22.28 -33.12
N ASP A 438 -10.78 -21.22 -32.33
CA ASP A 438 -11.36 -19.95 -32.76
C ASP A 438 -10.85 -18.78 -31.89
N LEU A 439 -10.80 -17.58 -32.47
CA LEU A 439 -10.49 -16.30 -31.83
C LEU A 439 -11.71 -15.34 -31.84
N GLY A 440 -12.89 -15.80 -32.28
CA GLY A 440 -14.09 -15.01 -32.50
C GLY A 440 -15.12 -14.95 -31.36
N GLY A 441 -15.92 -13.87 -31.39
CA GLY A 441 -17.14 -13.66 -30.59
C GLY A 441 -16.89 -12.99 -29.24
N ASP A 442 -16.18 -13.68 -28.36
CA ASP A 442 -16.07 -13.28 -26.96
C ASP A 442 -14.83 -12.41 -26.68
N LEU A 443 -13.78 -12.44 -27.52
CA LEU A 443 -12.51 -11.74 -27.28
C LEU A 443 -12.56 -10.22 -27.47
N ILE A 444 -13.37 -9.71 -28.41
CA ILE A 444 -13.52 -8.26 -28.66
C ILE A 444 -14.53 -7.65 -27.66
N GLN A 445 -15.64 -8.35 -27.36
CA GLN A 445 -16.56 -7.93 -26.30
C GLN A 445 -15.92 -8.04 -24.93
N ARG A 446 -15.10 -9.07 -24.68
CA ARG A 446 -14.25 -9.13 -23.51
C ARG A 446 -13.19 -8.07 -23.51
N ARG A 447 -12.83 -7.32 -24.56
CA ARG A 447 -11.94 -6.15 -24.41
C ARG A 447 -12.70 -4.84 -24.27
N SER A 448 -13.94 -4.70 -24.75
CA SER A 448 -14.78 -3.57 -24.34
C SER A 448 -15.23 -3.71 -22.89
N ARG A 449 -15.49 -4.95 -22.45
CA ARG A 449 -15.66 -5.27 -21.03
C ARG A 449 -14.36 -5.37 -20.27
N ASN A 450 -13.24 -5.89 -20.78
CA ASN A 450 -11.93 -5.93 -20.08
C ASN A 450 -11.04 -4.69 -20.26
N LEU A 451 -11.31 -3.70 -21.12
CA LEU A 451 -10.75 -2.35 -20.92
C LEU A 451 -11.54 -1.60 -19.87
N ILE A 452 -12.76 -2.06 -19.56
CA ILE A 452 -13.56 -1.61 -18.44
C ILE A 452 -13.32 -2.51 -17.22
N GLU A 453 -12.96 -3.79 -17.35
CA GLU A 453 -12.81 -4.80 -16.31
C GLU A 453 -11.31 -5.07 -16.02
N GLN A 454 -10.38 -5.19 -16.98
CA GLN A 454 -8.94 -5.03 -16.66
C GLN A 454 -8.55 -3.56 -16.33
N ARG A 455 -9.46 -2.58 -16.42
CA ARG A 455 -9.35 -1.28 -15.70
C ARG A 455 -10.28 -1.17 -14.48
N VAL A 456 -11.12 -2.16 -14.22
CA VAL A 456 -11.98 -2.31 -13.03
C VAL A 456 -12.12 -3.81 -12.71
N LEU A 457 -11.10 -4.44 -12.10
CA LEU A 457 -11.22 -5.80 -11.58
C LEU A 457 -10.77 -5.77 -10.13
N GLY A 458 -11.77 -5.87 -9.27
CA GLY A 458 -11.63 -6.05 -7.83
C GLY A 458 -11.39 -4.75 -7.06
N PRO A 459 -12.28 -4.38 -6.13
CA PRO A 459 -11.94 -3.52 -4.98
C PRO A 459 -10.76 -4.06 -4.13
N ASP A 460 -10.24 -5.26 -4.45
CA ASP A 460 -9.34 -6.05 -3.60
C ASP A 460 -7.92 -6.26 -4.16
N ASP A 461 -7.53 -5.65 -5.30
CA ASP A 461 -6.17 -5.78 -5.83
C ASP A 461 -5.40 -4.43 -5.90
N PRO A 462 -4.69 -4.04 -4.82
CA PRO A 462 -3.84 -2.85 -4.80
C PRO A 462 -2.62 -2.91 -5.75
N ASP A 463 -2.40 -4.02 -6.49
CA ASP A 463 -1.29 -4.19 -7.45
C ASP A 463 -1.65 -3.84 -8.91
N ALA A 464 -2.88 -3.39 -9.22
CA ALA A 464 -3.37 -3.23 -10.60
C ALA A 464 -2.78 -2.04 -11.39
N TRP A 465 -2.24 -1.01 -10.72
CA TRP A 465 -1.41 0.01 -11.37
C TRP A 465 0.08 -0.41 -11.29
N LYS A 466 0.54 -1.18 -12.27
CA LYS A 466 1.98 -1.28 -12.56
C LYS A 466 2.20 -0.63 -13.91
N PRO A 467 2.99 0.46 -14.02
CA PRO A 467 3.45 0.92 -15.32
C PRO A 467 4.03 -0.28 -16.06
N SER A 468 3.91 -0.29 -17.39
CA SER A 468 4.43 -1.37 -18.24
C SER A 468 5.80 -1.86 -17.73
N ARG A 469 6.08 -3.17 -17.84
CA ARG A 469 7.25 -3.86 -17.23
C ARG A 469 8.66 -3.27 -17.51
N ARG A 470 8.76 -2.14 -18.23
CA ARG A 470 9.90 -1.23 -18.20
C ARG A 470 9.59 -0.10 -17.22
N SER A 471 10.23 -0.10 -16.05
CA SER A 471 10.28 1.13 -15.24
C SER A 471 10.68 2.27 -16.16
N PRO A 472 9.94 3.38 -16.22
CA PRO A 472 10.38 4.55 -16.97
C PRO A 472 11.81 4.91 -16.53
N ASP A 473 12.72 5.01 -17.50
CA ASP A 473 14.17 5.16 -17.24
C ASP A 473 14.51 6.50 -16.55
N THR A 474 13.54 7.44 -16.47
CA THR A 474 13.70 8.74 -15.81
C THR A 474 12.48 9.14 -14.99
N PRO A 475 12.65 9.95 -13.92
CA PRO A 475 11.54 10.55 -13.18
C PRO A 475 10.57 11.34 -14.09
N GLU A 476 11.07 11.97 -15.15
CA GLU A 476 10.25 12.73 -16.09
C GLU A 476 9.31 11.83 -16.91
N ALA A 477 9.79 10.68 -17.40
CA ALA A 477 8.96 9.71 -18.11
C ALA A 477 7.87 9.14 -17.21
N LEU A 478 8.16 8.89 -15.92
CA LEU A 478 7.17 8.44 -14.94
C LEU A 478 6.12 9.53 -14.65
N ARG A 479 6.57 10.77 -14.47
CA ARG A 479 5.68 11.93 -14.31
C ARG A 479 4.73 12.04 -15.51
N ASN A 480 5.22 11.91 -16.73
CA ASN A 480 4.39 11.98 -17.94
C ASN A 480 3.37 10.83 -18.02
N ALA A 481 3.76 9.61 -17.63
CA ALA A 481 2.84 8.47 -17.58
C ALA A 481 1.72 8.67 -16.53
N ILE A 482 2.06 9.14 -15.33
CA ILE A 482 1.08 9.48 -14.29
C ILE A 482 0.16 10.60 -14.77
N ALA A 483 0.72 11.66 -15.36
CA ALA A 483 -0.03 12.80 -15.89
C ALA A 483 -1.06 12.39 -16.97
N GLN A 484 -0.75 11.38 -17.79
CA GLN A 484 -1.68 10.84 -18.79
C GLN A 484 -2.77 9.92 -18.19
N ALA A 485 -2.47 9.25 -17.09
CA ALA A 485 -3.39 8.34 -16.42
C ALA A 485 -4.52 9.05 -15.67
N ILE A 486 -4.18 10.19 -15.04
CA ILE A 486 -5.07 10.93 -14.14
C ILE A 486 -6.40 11.32 -14.81
N PRO A 487 -6.43 11.91 -16.03
CA PRO A 487 -7.69 12.20 -16.71
C PRO A 487 -8.56 10.96 -16.96
N VAL A 488 -7.94 9.83 -17.33
CA VAL A 488 -8.65 8.59 -17.65
C VAL A 488 -9.41 8.07 -16.42
N VAL A 489 -8.74 8.01 -15.27
CA VAL A 489 -9.37 7.51 -14.04
C VAL A 489 -10.40 8.50 -13.49
N ALA A 490 -10.20 9.80 -13.69
CA ALA A 490 -11.15 10.82 -13.23
C ALA A 490 -12.44 10.84 -14.08
N LEU A 491 -12.34 10.70 -15.41
CA LEU A 491 -13.48 10.74 -16.32
C LEU A 491 -14.36 9.49 -16.23
N GLY A 492 -13.76 8.33 -15.95
CA GLY A 492 -14.45 7.04 -15.88
C GLY A 492 -15.30 6.82 -14.62
N ASN A 493 -15.25 7.73 -13.64
CA ASN A 493 -15.87 7.53 -12.33
C ASN A 493 -16.64 8.77 -11.87
N ALA A 494 -17.79 8.57 -11.21
CA ALA A 494 -18.56 9.67 -10.62
C ALA A 494 -17.85 10.29 -9.41
N VAL A 495 -17.23 9.46 -8.57
CA VAL A 495 -16.37 9.92 -7.47
C VAL A 495 -15.04 9.20 -7.54
N SER A 496 -13.95 9.96 -7.67
CA SER A 496 -12.58 9.44 -7.73
C SER A 496 -11.71 10.13 -6.69
N ALA A 497 -10.84 9.38 -6.03
CA ALA A 497 -9.77 9.93 -5.21
C ALA A 497 -8.42 9.44 -5.73
N ILE A 498 -7.53 10.39 -5.94
CA ILE A 498 -6.25 10.16 -6.60
C ILE A 498 -5.14 10.59 -5.66
N LEU A 499 -4.37 9.61 -5.17
CA LEU A 499 -3.12 9.82 -4.46
C LEU A 499 -1.98 9.81 -5.47
N THR A 500 -1.20 10.89 -5.52
CA THR A 500 -0.02 10.97 -6.38
C THR A 500 1.18 11.49 -5.60
N PRO A 501 2.42 11.17 -6.01
CA PRO A 501 3.61 11.80 -5.47
C PRO A 501 3.61 13.31 -5.70
N GLU A 502 4.28 14.05 -4.82
CA GLU A 502 4.46 15.50 -4.97
C GLU A 502 5.13 15.82 -6.32
N GLY A 503 4.58 16.81 -7.04
CA GLY A 503 5.12 17.24 -8.33
C GLY A 503 4.74 16.40 -9.56
N ALA A 504 3.89 15.38 -9.43
CA ALA A 504 3.48 14.51 -10.54
C ALA A 504 2.58 15.15 -11.62
N GLY A 505 2.24 16.45 -11.51
CA GLY A 505 1.45 17.16 -12.53
C GLY A 505 -0.07 16.97 -12.45
N LYS A 506 -0.59 16.42 -11.33
CA LYS A 506 -2.01 16.09 -11.12
C LYS A 506 -3.01 17.19 -11.52
N THR A 507 -2.81 18.40 -10.99
CA THR A 507 -3.71 19.54 -11.19
C THR A 507 -3.71 19.99 -12.65
N THR A 508 -2.53 20.13 -13.26
CA THR A 508 -2.39 20.58 -14.65
C THR A 508 -3.05 19.64 -15.64
N SER A 509 -2.86 18.31 -15.48
CA SER A 509 -3.51 17.32 -16.35
C SER A 509 -5.04 17.40 -16.31
N LEU A 510 -5.61 17.63 -15.13
CA LEU A 510 -7.07 17.69 -14.96
C LEU A 510 -7.66 19.01 -15.45
N LEU A 511 -6.95 20.13 -15.28
CA LEU A 511 -7.36 21.41 -15.87
C LEU A 511 -7.42 21.33 -17.40
N GLN A 512 -6.49 20.61 -18.03
CA GLN A 512 -6.54 20.34 -19.46
C GLN A 512 -7.72 19.44 -19.83
N ALA A 513 -7.97 18.38 -19.05
CA ALA A 513 -9.09 17.48 -19.27
C ALA A 513 -10.45 18.18 -19.15
N MET A 514 -10.60 19.15 -18.25
CA MET A 514 -11.81 19.98 -18.11
C MET A 514 -12.15 20.70 -19.42
N VAL A 515 -11.15 21.29 -20.09
CA VAL A 515 -11.35 21.97 -21.38
C VAL A 515 -11.73 20.96 -22.48
N THR A 516 -11.06 19.81 -22.53
CA THR A 516 -11.30 18.79 -23.57
C THR A 516 -12.64 18.07 -23.44
N HIS A 517 -13.14 17.88 -22.22
CA HIS A 517 -14.35 17.10 -21.92
C HIS A 517 -15.49 17.98 -21.37
N HIS A 518 -15.53 19.26 -21.73
CA HIS A 518 -16.64 20.13 -21.37
C HIS A 518 -17.90 19.76 -22.15
N GLU A 519 -18.99 19.51 -21.43
CA GLU A 519 -20.31 19.34 -22.01
C GLU A 519 -21.21 20.50 -21.55
N PRO A 520 -21.53 21.48 -22.45
CA PRO A 520 -22.27 22.69 -22.07
C PRO A 520 -23.60 22.41 -21.38
N GLU A 521 -24.27 21.33 -21.79
CA GLU A 521 -25.55 20.88 -21.26
C GLU A 521 -25.45 20.14 -19.93
N GLU A 522 -24.28 20.11 -19.30
CA GLU A 522 -24.06 19.41 -18.02
C GLU A 522 -23.75 20.34 -16.85
N GLY A 523 -23.48 21.62 -17.13
CA GLY A 523 -23.27 22.67 -16.14
C GLY A 523 -21.84 23.20 -16.06
N PHE A 524 -21.52 23.84 -14.93
CA PHE A 524 -20.23 24.48 -14.71
C PHE A 524 -19.14 23.50 -14.27
N MET A 525 -17.89 23.93 -14.47
CA MET A 525 -16.70 23.27 -13.93
C MET A 525 -16.14 24.09 -12.77
N MET A 526 -15.68 23.38 -11.75
CA MET A 526 -15.15 24.00 -10.55
C MET A 526 -13.86 23.34 -10.08
N PHE A 527 -12.88 24.16 -9.74
CA PHE A 527 -11.66 23.79 -9.05
C PHE A 527 -11.67 24.40 -7.65
N ALA A 528 -11.49 23.58 -6.63
CA ALA A 528 -11.50 23.99 -5.23
C ALA A 528 -10.11 23.82 -4.61
N ALA A 529 -9.55 24.91 -4.10
CA ALA A 529 -8.30 24.99 -3.37
C ALA A 529 -8.53 25.24 -1.88
N ARG A 530 -7.46 25.20 -1.06
CA ARG A 530 -7.59 25.40 0.38
C ARG A 530 -7.77 26.87 0.76
N SER A 531 -7.18 27.79 0.01
CA SER A 531 -7.28 29.23 0.24
C SER A 531 -7.57 30.00 -1.05
N TYR A 532 -8.01 31.26 -0.91
CA TYR A 532 -8.23 32.13 -2.06
C TYR A 532 -6.92 32.47 -2.78
N GLU A 533 -5.79 32.63 -2.07
CA GLU A 533 -4.52 32.88 -2.74
C GLU A 533 -4.14 31.71 -3.66
N GLN A 534 -4.32 30.47 -3.19
CA GLN A 534 -4.08 29.29 -4.03
C GLN A 534 -5.08 29.20 -5.21
N ALA A 535 -6.33 29.59 -5.01
CA ALA A 535 -7.33 29.61 -6.07
C ALA A 535 -6.98 30.66 -7.15
N GLU A 536 -6.49 31.83 -6.75
CA GLU A 536 -5.98 32.89 -7.64
C GLU A 536 -4.76 32.40 -8.43
N GLU A 537 -3.73 31.86 -7.78
CA GLU A 537 -2.55 31.32 -8.45
C GLU A 537 -2.92 30.26 -9.52
N LYS A 538 -3.90 29.40 -9.21
CA LYS A 538 -4.37 28.37 -10.15
C LYS A 538 -5.24 28.92 -11.27
N CYS A 539 -6.03 29.95 -10.98
CA CYS A 539 -6.82 30.66 -11.96
C CYS A 539 -5.91 31.36 -12.98
N ASP A 540 -4.88 32.06 -12.52
CA ASP A 540 -3.89 32.73 -13.37
C ASP A 540 -3.13 31.71 -14.21
N GLN A 541 -2.64 30.63 -13.59
CA GLN A 541 -2.00 29.52 -14.30
C GLN A 541 -2.92 28.93 -15.38
N PHE A 542 -4.21 28.78 -15.12
CA PHE A 542 -5.17 28.30 -16.11
C PHE A 542 -5.32 29.28 -17.27
N ASN A 543 -5.48 30.57 -16.99
CA ASN A 543 -5.66 31.59 -18.02
C ASN A 543 -4.41 31.76 -18.90
N GLU A 544 -3.21 31.59 -18.33
CA GLU A 544 -1.94 31.56 -19.08
C GLU A 544 -1.81 30.33 -19.98
N LEU A 545 -2.29 29.17 -19.52
CA LEU A 545 -2.23 27.92 -20.29
C LEU A 545 -3.24 27.89 -21.44
N PHE A 546 -4.34 28.64 -21.33
CA PHE A 546 -5.49 28.55 -22.24
C PHE A 546 -6.01 29.90 -22.77
N PRO A 547 -5.16 30.83 -23.25
CA PRO A 547 -5.55 32.21 -23.57
C PRO A 547 -6.64 32.34 -24.65
N ASP A 548 -6.65 31.42 -25.62
CA ASP A 548 -7.55 31.43 -26.78
C ASP A 548 -8.51 30.21 -26.84
N SER A 549 -8.70 29.53 -25.71
CA SER A 549 -9.48 28.27 -25.65
C SER A 549 -11.00 28.44 -25.72
N GLY A 550 -11.50 29.67 -25.62
CA GLY A 550 -12.93 29.94 -25.40
C GLY A 550 -13.38 29.74 -23.94
N PHE A 551 -12.50 29.27 -23.07
CA PHE A 551 -12.70 29.18 -21.62
C PHE A 551 -12.03 30.35 -20.91
N VAL A 552 -12.50 30.64 -19.69
CA VAL A 552 -11.87 31.61 -18.79
C VAL A 552 -11.94 31.10 -17.36
N GLY A 553 -10.79 31.04 -16.71
CA GLY A 553 -10.73 30.83 -15.27
C GLY A 553 -11.17 32.10 -14.56
N VAL A 554 -12.06 31.96 -13.58
CA VAL A 554 -12.49 33.07 -12.72
C VAL A 554 -12.52 32.63 -11.27
N VAL A 555 -11.94 33.45 -10.40
CA VAL A 555 -12.00 33.23 -8.95
C VAL A 555 -13.39 33.60 -8.43
N LEU A 556 -14.03 32.63 -7.78
CA LEU A 556 -15.35 32.78 -7.20
C LEU A 556 -15.26 32.91 -5.68
N GLY A 557 -15.45 34.14 -5.19
CA GLY A 557 -15.59 34.46 -3.78
C GLY A 557 -16.89 33.91 -3.18
N SER A 558 -16.84 33.55 -1.89
CA SER A 558 -18.06 33.27 -1.13
C SER A 558 -18.83 34.57 -0.91
N PHE A 559 -20.15 34.49 -0.71
CA PHE A 559 -20.93 35.68 -0.34
C PHE A 559 -20.31 36.44 0.83
N SER A 560 -19.92 35.74 1.92
CA SER A 560 -19.32 36.38 3.10
C SER A 560 -17.98 37.05 2.79
N SER A 561 -17.16 36.44 1.92
CA SER A 561 -15.88 37.03 1.49
C SER A 561 -16.11 38.29 0.66
N THR A 562 -17.04 38.25 -0.30
CA THR A 562 -17.37 39.41 -1.14
C THR A 562 -18.06 40.51 -0.32
N TYR A 563 -18.96 40.15 0.58
CA TYR A 563 -19.58 41.09 1.51
C TYR A 563 -18.52 41.79 2.36
N SER A 564 -17.55 41.03 2.87
CA SER A 564 -16.46 41.60 3.66
C SER A 564 -15.52 42.48 2.82
N SER A 565 -15.27 42.16 1.55
CA SER A 565 -14.40 43.01 0.72
C SER A 565 -15.06 44.32 0.28
N LEU A 566 -16.39 44.35 0.16
CA LEU A 566 -17.15 45.52 -0.31
C LEU A 566 -17.63 46.42 0.84
N VAL A 567 -17.87 45.86 2.03
CA VAL A 567 -18.46 46.59 3.16
C VAL A 567 -17.42 46.81 4.27
N PRO A 568 -17.26 48.03 4.79
CA PRO A 568 -16.39 48.33 5.95
C PRO A 568 -16.78 47.53 7.20
N GLU A 569 -15.79 47.12 8.00
CA GLU A 569 -15.98 46.22 9.16
C GLU A 569 -17.00 46.73 10.19
N ASP A 570 -17.03 48.04 10.43
CA ASP A 570 -17.95 48.73 11.35
C ASP A 570 -19.42 48.76 10.86
N HIS A 571 -19.66 48.42 9.59
CA HIS A 571 -20.99 48.36 8.98
C HIS A 571 -21.41 46.92 8.61
N ARG A 572 -20.61 45.91 8.96
CA ARG A 572 -20.91 44.51 8.64
C ARG A 572 -21.89 43.91 9.66
N ALA A 573 -23.01 43.41 9.15
CA ALA A 573 -23.91 42.57 9.93
C ALA A 573 -23.32 41.16 10.13
N THR A 574 -23.64 40.56 11.27
CA THR A 574 -23.24 39.21 11.65
C THR A 574 -24.41 38.22 11.55
N SER A 575 -24.10 36.93 11.60
CA SER A 575 -25.14 35.88 11.69
C SER A 575 -25.98 35.99 12.97
N GLN A 576 -25.44 36.60 14.03
CA GLN A 576 -26.22 36.88 15.24
C GLN A 576 -27.21 38.01 15.00
N ASP A 577 -26.80 39.11 14.36
CA ASP A 577 -27.72 40.22 14.02
C ASP A 577 -28.86 39.75 13.12
N ALA A 578 -28.53 38.90 12.13
CA ALA A 578 -29.53 38.26 11.27
C ALA A 578 -30.51 37.38 12.08
N ALA A 579 -29.99 36.58 13.01
CA ALA A 579 -30.81 35.73 13.87
C ALA A 579 -31.67 36.55 14.85
N GLU A 580 -31.15 37.66 15.40
CA GLU A 580 -31.92 38.61 16.23
C GLU A 580 -33.08 39.22 15.45
N ALA A 581 -32.83 39.62 14.20
CA ALA A 581 -33.83 40.16 13.29
C ALA A 581 -34.82 39.10 12.77
N GLY A 582 -34.62 37.81 13.11
CA GLY A 582 -35.48 36.71 12.65
C GLY A 582 -35.27 36.32 11.18
N ALA A 583 -34.21 36.81 10.54
CA ALA A 583 -33.83 36.41 9.19
C ALA A 583 -33.28 34.98 9.20
N SER A 584 -33.58 34.21 8.15
CA SER A 584 -33.10 32.82 8.02
C SER A 584 -31.62 32.70 7.69
N SER A 585 -30.99 33.80 7.21
CA SER A 585 -29.57 33.87 6.91
C SER A 585 -29.08 35.32 6.90
N LEU A 586 -27.76 35.52 7.04
CA LEU A 586 -27.12 36.83 6.86
C LEU A 586 -27.42 37.44 5.49
N LEU A 587 -27.41 36.60 4.44
CA LEU A 587 -27.72 37.05 3.08
C LEU A 587 -29.15 37.58 2.97
N GLN A 588 -30.13 36.89 3.57
CA GLN A 588 -31.50 37.41 3.62
C GLN A 588 -31.57 38.72 4.40
N TYR A 589 -30.95 38.77 5.57
CA TYR A 589 -30.94 39.98 6.41
C TYR A 589 -30.42 41.20 5.63
N VAL A 590 -29.26 41.09 4.99
CA VAL A 590 -28.67 42.18 4.19
C VAL A 590 -29.61 42.64 3.08
N TYR A 591 -30.27 41.70 2.38
CA TYR A 591 -31.21 42.04 1.30
C TYR A 591 -32.51 42.69 1.79
N ASP A 592 -32.95 42.36 3.01
CA ASP A 592 -34.17 42.90 3.60
C ASP A 592 -33.93 44.25 4.30
N SER A 593 -32.72 44.50 4.83
CA SER A 593 -32.46 45.63 5.74
C SER A 593 -31.54 46.73 5.19
N ASP A 594 -30.70 46.47 4.18
CA ASP A 594 -29.70 47.44 3.70
C ASP A 594 -29.68 47.61 2.16
N PRO A 595 -30.54 48.48 1.61
CA PRO A 595 -30.60 48.75 0.17
C PRO A 595 -29.29 49.27 -0.43
N SER A 596 -28.47 49.97 0.35
CA SER A 596 -27.22 50.56 -0.13
C SER A 596 -26.17 49.49 -0.38
N THR A 597 -26.05 48.54 0.54
CA THR A 597 -25.16 47.38 0.37
C THR A 597 -25.67 46.42 -0.70
N VAL A 598 -26.98 46.23 -0.82
CA VAL A 598 -27.57 45.44 -1.92
C VAL A 598 -27.18 46.03 -3.28
N ALA A 599 -27.24 47.35 -3.45
CA ALA A 599 -26.82 47.98 -4.70
C ALA A 599 -25.35 47.70 -5.05
N LEU A 600 -24.45 47.71 -4.05
CA LEU A 600 -23.04 47.36 -4.23
C LEU A 600 -22.86 45.88 -4.62
N LEU A 601 -23.57 44.97 -3.94
CA LEU A 601 -23.52 43.53 -4.22
C LEU A 601 -24.05 43.20 -5.62
N GLU A 602 -25.16 43.83 -6.04
CA GLU A 602 -25.73 43.66 -7.38
C GLU A 602 -24.84 44.26 -8.47
N GLN A 603 -24.22 45.41 -8.21
CA GLN A 603 -23.25 46.00 -9.13
C GLN A 603 -22.05 45.08 -9.30
N HIS A 604 -21.50 44.53 -8.21
CA HIS A 604 -20.41 43.56 -8.27
C HIS A 604 -20.81 42.28 -9.03
N LYS A 605 -22.00 41.74 -8.77
CA LYS A 605 -22.54 40.57 -9.50
C LYS A 605 -22.69 40.87 -10.99
N LYS A 606 -23.15 42.06 -11.35
CA LYS A 606 -23.28 42.50 -12.74
C LYS A 606 -21.91 42.58 -13.41
N GLU A 607 -20.93 43.23 -12.78
CA GLU A 607 -19.56 43.33 -13.27
C GLU A 607 -18.93 41.95 -13.48
N PHE A 608 -19.12 41.03 -12.53
CA PHE A 608 -18.69 39.64 -12.64
C PHE A 608 -19.24 38.95 -13.90
N TRP A 609 -20.55 39.06 -14.16
CA TRP A 609 -21.16 38.43 -15.34
C TRP A 609 -20.88 39.17 -16.65
N ASP A 610 -20.70 40.48 -16.61
CA ASP A 610 -20.34 41.28 -17.77
C ASP A 610 -18.89 40.99 -18.23
N ALA A 611 -17.97 40.75 -17.29
CA ALA A 611 -16.59 40.35 -17.58
C ALA A 611 -16.45 39.00 -18.32
N LEU A 612 -17.50 38.16 -18.29
CA LEU A 612 -17.53 36.86 -18.97
C LEU A 612 -18.02 36.93 -20.44
N ARG A 613 -18.43 38.12 -20.92
CA ARG A 613 -18.91 38.33 -22.30
C ARG A 613 -17.75 38.55 -23.28
N LEU A 614 -17.82 37.95 -24.48
CA LEU A 614 -16.89 38.23 -25.58
C LEU A 614 -17.46 39.35 -26.49
N PRO A 615 -16.60 40.07 -27.25
CA PRO A 615 -17.07 40.96 -28.31
C PRO A 615 -17.94 40.21 -29.31
N PRO A 616 -19.08 40.77 -29.76
CA PRO A 616 -19.97 40.10 -30.70
C PRO A 616 -19.24 39.80 -32.01
N LYS A 617 -19.24 38.54 -32.46
CA LYS A 617 -18.83 38.18 -33.84
C LYS A 617 -20.04 38.14 -34.74
N THR A 618 -19.94 38.78 -35.89
CA THR A 618 -20.94 38.71 -36.95
C THR A 618 -20.78 37.38 -37.69
N ILE A 619 -21.71 36.45 -37.46
CA ILE A 619 -21.78 35.19 -38.23
C ILE A 619 -23.04 35.25 -39.08
N LYS A 620 -22.89 35.21 -40.41
CA LYS A 620 -24.00 35.33 -41.38
C LYS A 620 -24.88 36.58 -41.17
N GLY A 621 -24.27 37.74 -40.95
CA GLY A 621 -24.98 39.02 -40.83
C GLY A 621 -25.79 39.22 -39.54
N LYS A 622 -25.69 38.30 -38.57
CA LYS A 622 -26.28 38.45 -37.23
C LYS A 622 -25.17 38.52 -36.19
N ALA A 623 -25.23 39.52 -35.32
CA ALA A 623 -24.40 39.54 -34.11
C ALA A 623 -24.82 38.38 -33.21
N ARG A 624 -23.87 37.50 -32.86
CA ARG A 624 -24.06 36.54 -31.77
C ARG A 624 -23.22 36.98 -30.59
N ASP A 625 -23.85 37.08 -29.43
CA ASP A 625 -23.16 37.20 -28.15
C ASP A 625 -22.38 35.90 -27.92
N LEU A 626 -21.08 35.95 -28.18
CA LEU A 626 -20.18 34.90 -27.76
C LEU A 626 -19.91 35.10 -26.26
N LYS A 627 -19.98 34.02 -25.47
CA LYS A 627 -19.60 34.06 -24.05
C LYS A 627 -18.40 33.15 -23.87
N LYS A 628 -17.42 33.56 -23.07
CA LYS A 628 -16.41 32.62 -22.59
C LYS A 628 -17.10 31.64 -21.65
N VAL A 629 -16.72 30.37 -21.69
CA VAL A 629 -17.20 29.38 -20.73
C VAL A 629 -16.40 29.55 -19.44
N PRO A 630 -17.03 29.91 -18.30
CA PRO A 630 -16.30 30.09 -17.06
C PRO A 630 -15.93 28.75 -16.42
N ILE A 631 -14.70 28.66 -15.92
CA ILE A 631 -14.26 27.63 -14.97
C ILE A 631 -14.04 28.33 -13.63
N PHE A 632 -14.77 27.90 -12.60
CA PHE A 632 -14.73 28.54 -11.30
C PHE A 632 -13.57 28.02 -10.46
N PHE A 633 -12.70 28.92 -9.99
CA PHE A 633 -11.67 28.65 -9.00
C PHE A 633 -12.15 29.16 -7.65
N THR A 634 -12.22 28.32 -6.63
CA THR A 634 -12.78 28.73 -5.33
C THR A 634 -12.12 27.98 -4.19
N VAL A 635 -12.60 28.18 -2.97
CA VAL A 635 -12.15 27.49 -1.77
C VAL A 635 -13.01 26.26 -1.45
N HIS A 636 -12.43 25.28 -0.74
CA HIS A 636 -13.10 24.05 -0.32
C HIS A 636 -14.48 24.29 0.31
N SER A 637 -14.59 25.25 1.23
CA SER A 637 -15.85 25.52 1.94
C SER A 637 -16.99 25.99 1.04
N VAL A 638 -16.71 26.66 -0.09
CA VAL A 638 -17.70 27.06 -1.08
C VAL A 638 -18.14 25.87 -1.92
N ALA A 639 -17.17 25.07 -2.40
CA ALA A 639 -17.45 23.90 -3.21
C ALA A 639 -18.28 22.86 -2.43
N GLN A 640 -17.93 22.60 -1.17
CA GLN A 640 -18.62 21.64 -0.31
C GLN A 640 -20.08 22.03 -0.06
N LYS A 641 -20.39 23.33 0.01
CA LYS A 641 -21.76 23.83 0.21
C LYS A 641 -22.52 24.07 -1.10
N TRP A 642 -21.90 23.86 -2.26
CA TRP A 642 -22.50 24.18 -3.56
C TRP A 642 -23.78 23.38 -3.85
N HIS A 643 -23.91 22.19 -3.27
CA HIS A 643 -25.10 21.37 -3.43
C HIS A 643 -26.32 21.88 -2.65
N LEU A 644 -26.13 22.75 -1.66
CA LEU A 644 -27.21 23.27 -0.83
C LEU A 644 -28.04 24.31 -1.59
N SER A 645 -29.34 24.36 -1.29
CA SER A 645 -30.27 25.37 -1.81
C SER A 645 -30.07 26.70 -1.07
N GLY A 646 -29.09 27.50 -1.47
CA GLY A 646 -28.83 28.82 -0.90
C GLY A 646 -27.40 29.34 -1.10
N GLY A 647 -27.02 30.28 -0.25
CA GLY A 647 -25.65 30.82 -0.16
C GLY A 647 -25.14 31.46 -1.45
N THR A 648 -23.83 31.35 -1.68
CA THR A 648 -23.12 31.95 -2.82
C THR A 648 -23.71 31.55 -4.18
N ARG A 649 -24.11 30.27 -4.33
CA ARG A 649 -24.68 29.73 -5.57
C ARG A 649 -25.97 30.45 -5.97
N PHE A 650 -26.86 30.66 -5.01
CA PHE A 650 -28.14 31.34 -5.24
C PHE A 650 -27.92 32.83 -5.45
N TRP A 651 -27.15 33.46 -4.57
CA TRP A 651 -26.86 34.90 -4.63
C TRP A 651 -26.25 35.33 -5.97
N LEU A 652 -25.30 34.55 -6.50
CA LEU A 652 -24.63 34.85 -7.77
C LEU A 652 -25.56 34.75 -8.99
N ASN A 653 -26.71 34.06 -8.88
CA ASN A 653 -27.64 33.94 -9.98
C ASN A 653 -28.36 35.27 -10.25
N PRO A 654 -28.51 35.69 -11.53
CA PRO A 654 -29.26 36.89 -11.88
C PRO A 654 -30.70 36.93 -11.34
N HIS A 655 -31.36 35.78 -11.19
CA HIS A 655 -32.74 35.67 -10.69
C HIS A 655 -32.85 35.61 -9.16
N TYR A 656 -31.76 35.86 -8.42
CA TYR A 656 -31.78 35.77 -6.95
C TYR A 656 -32.81 36.69 -6.29
N GLN A 657 -32.93 37.93 -6.75
CA GLN A 657 -33.92 38.88 -6.22
C GLN A 657 -35.36 38.44 -6.52
N ASP A 658 -35.61 37.95 -7.74
CA ASP A 658 -36.91 37.38 -8.11
C ASP A 658 -37.26 36.21 -7.20
N PHE A 659 -36.27 35.36 -6.88
CA PHE A 659 -36.43 34.24 -5.96
C PHE A 659 -36.72 34.69 -4.53
N GLN A 660 -36.01 35.71 -4.03
CA GLN A 660 -36.23 36.26 -2.69
C GLN A 660 -37.65 36.79 -2.52
N ASN A 661 -38.13 37.54 -3.51
CA ASN A 661 -39.45 38.18 -3.50
C ASN A 661 -40.61 37.20 -3.81
N ALA A 662 -40.32 36.02 -4.33
CA ALA A 662 -41.32 35.02 -4.67
C ALA A 662 -41.79 34.20 -3.46
N THR A 663 -43.06 33.78 -3.49
CA THR A 663 -43.70 32.90 -2.52
C THR A 663 -44.38 31.71 -3.20
N GLY A 664 -44.66 30.63 -2.45
CA GLY A 664 -45.40 29.46 -2.95
C GLY A 664 -44.75 28.78 -4.16
N GLU A 665 -45.56 28.33 -5.12
CA GLU A 665 -45.11 27.60 -6.32
C GLU A 665 -44.09 28.40 -7.16
N ARG A 666 -44.23 29.72 -7.25
CA ARG A 666 -43.30 30.56 -8.01
C ARG A 666 -41.89 30.53 -7.43
N ARG A 667 -41.78 30.54 -6.10
CA ARG A 667 -40.49 30.45 -5.39
C ARG A 667 -39.82 29.10 -5.65
N GLU A 668 -40.60 28.03 -5.60
CA GLU A 668 -40.13 26.67 -5.86
C GLU A 668 -39.67 26.49 -7.31
N MET A 669 -40.41 27.03 -8.28
CA MET A 669 -40.02 27.04 -9.68
C MET A 669 -38.70 27.80 -9.90
N LEU A 670 -38.54 28.99 -9.31
CA LEU A 670 -37.30 29.77 -9.40
C LEU A 670 -36.13 29.05 -8.70
N ARG A 671 -36.37 28.38 -7.57
CA ARG A 671 -35.37 27.55 -6.88
C ARG A 671 -34.82 26.48 -7.82
N GLN A 672 -35.71 25.71 -8.46
CA GLN A 672 -35.33 24.65 -9.40
C GLN A 672 -34.58 25.20 -10.63
N GLN A 673 -35.01 26.36 -11.15
CA GLN A 673 -34.33 27.03 -12.27
C GLN A 673 -32.91 27.47 -11.90
N ILE A 674 -32.73 28.11 -10.75
CA ILE A 674 -31.43 28.52 -10.25
C ILE A 674 -30.54 27.29 -10.04
N GLU A 675 -31.08 26.23 -9.43
CA GLU A 675 -30.35 25.00 -9.19
C GLU A 675 -29.87 24.35 -10.50
N ALA A 676 -30.76 24.21 -11.48
CA ALA A 676 -30.43 23.67 -12.79
C ALA A 676 -29.38 24.53 -13.53
N ALA A 677 -29.53 25.86 -13.48
CA ALA A 677 -28.63 26.81 -14.13
C ALA A 677 -27.22 26.85 -13.50
N THR A 678 -27.07 26.40 -12.26
CA THR A 678 -25.82 26.48 -11.49
C THR A 678 -25.25 25.12 -11.10
N ARG A 679 -25.76 24.04 -11.69
CA ARG A 679 -25.24 22.68 -11.45
C ARG A 679 -23.76 22.56 -11.85
N LEU A 680 -23.05 21.67 -11.19
CA LEU A 680 -21.66 21.32 -11.54
C LEU A 680 -21.63 20.02 -12.33
N GLN A 681 -21.03 20.06 -13.52
CA GLN A 681 -20.67 18.84 -14.24
C GLN A 681 -19.46 18.16 -13.60
N TRP A 682 -18.47 18.93 -13.14
CA TRP A 682 -17.23 18.40 -12.59
C TRP A 682 -16.64 19.34 -11.53
N LEU A 683 -16.46 18.80 -10.33
CA LEU A 683 -15.70 19.40 -9.23
C LEU A 683 -14.34 18.68 -9.08
N ILE A 684 -13.25 19.43 -9.21
CA ILE A 684 -11.92 19.00 -8.78
C ILE A 684 -11.65 19.62 -7.40
N HIS A 685 -11.41 18.78 -6.41
CA HIS A 685 -11.07 19.21 -5.05
C HIS A 685 -9.60 18.89 -4.79
N ASP A 686 -8.73 19.91 -4.87
CA ASP A 686 -7.28 19.72 -4.70
C ASP A 686 -6.88 19.73 -3.22
N GLU A 687 -5.78 19.05 -2.90
CA GLU A 687 -5.23 18.92 -1.54
C GLU A 687 -6.27 18.63 -0.44
N VAL A 688 -7.11 17.61 -0.65
CA VAL A 688 -8.14 17.23 0.33
C VAL A 688 -7.53 16.91 1.70
N SER A 689 -8.21 17.37 2.77
CA SER A 689 -7.82 17.19 4.16
C SER A 689 -8.84 16.33 4.93
N ALA A 690 -8.50 15.94 6.17
CA ALA A 690 -9.40 15.15 7.01
C ALA A 690 -10.69 15.92 7.35
N ASP A 691 -10.61 17.23 7.56
CA ASP A 691 -11.77 18.07 7.92
C ASP A 691 -12.72 18.32 6.73
N ASP A 692 -12.25 18.11 5.50
CA ASP A 692 -13.08 18.11 4.30
C ASP A 692 -13.92 16.83 4.18
N LEU A 693 -13.48 15.74 4.81
CA LEU A 693 -14.11 14.43 4.73
C LEU A 693 -14.93 14.10 5.97
N LEU A 694 -14.45 14.54 7.14
CA LEU A 694 -14.99 14.22 8.44
C LEU A 694 -15.43 15.50 9.16
N PHE A 695 -16.58 15.43 9.82
CA PHE A 695 -17.02 16.42 10.78
C PHE A 695 -16.76 15.87 12.19
N ARG A 696 -15.90 16.56 12.94
CA ARG A 696 -15.45 16.16 14.28
C ARG A 696 -15.90 17.15 15.33
N ALA A 697 -16.35 16.65 16.47
CA ALA A 697 -16.64 17.44 17.66
C ALA A 697 -16.22 16.68 18.92
N SER A 698 -15.66 17.39 19.90
CA SER A 698 -15.32 16.79 21.20
C SER A 698 -16.58 16.41 21.99
N GLU A 699 -16.46 15.47 22.92
CA GLU A 699 -17.58 15.11 23.81
C GLU A 699 -18.11 16.32 24.59
N ALA A 700 -17.22 17.22 25.02
CA ALA A 700 -17.59 18.45 25.73
C ALA A 700 -18.42 19.40 24.83
N GLU A 701 -18.03 19.61 23.57
CA GLU A 701 -18.78 20.43 22.63
C GLU A 701 -20.17 19.83 22.35
N VAL A 702 -20.26 18.51 22.11
CA VAL A 702 -21.53 17.84 21.79
C VAL A 702 -22.48 17.87 22.99
N ALA A 703 -21.99 17.55 24.19
CA ALA A 703 -22.80 17.63 25.42
C ALA A 703 -23.29 19.06 25.68
N TRP A 704 -22.42 20.05 25.47
CA TRP A 704 -22.81 21.46 25.61
C TRP A 704 -23.88 21.84 24.57
N CYS A 705 -23.72 21.45 23.31
CA CYS A 705 -24.70 21.74 22.27
C CYS A 705 -26.07 21.08 22.56
N HIS A 706 -26.10 19.82 23.00
CA HIS A 706 -27.36 19.18 23.39
C HIS A 706 -28.05 19.90 24.56
N SER A 707 -27.30 20.49 25.49
CA SER A 707 -27.90 21.31 26.55
C SER A 707 -28.53 22.61 26.02
N VAL A 708 -28.03 23.16 24.91
CA VAL A 708 -28.69 24.28 24.20
C VAL A 708 -30.00 23.81 23.57
N GLU A 709 -29.99 22.66 22.89
CA GLU A 709 -31.19 22.11 22.25
C GLU A 709 -32.29 21.79 23.28
N GLN A 710 -31.94 21.32 24.48
CA GLN A 710 -32.89 21.06 25.57
C GLN A 710 -33.61 22.32 26.10
N ARG A 711 -33.12 23.53 25.79
CA ARG A 711 -33.80 24.79 26.14
C ARG A 711 -34.86 25.21 25.12
N LEU A 712 -35.02 24.47 24.01
CA LEU A 712 -36.01 24.74 22.99
C LEU A 712 -37.28 23.91 23.20
N ASP A 713 -38.44 24.51 22.95
CA ASP A 713 -39.73 23.81 22.85
C ASP A 713 -39.83 23.09 21.49
N GLY A 714 -38.99 22.07 21.27
CA GLY A 714 -38.92 21.30 20.03
C GLY A 714 -37.49 20.99 19.57
N SER A 715 -37.35 20.48 18.35
CA SER A 715 -36.02 20.18 17.78
C SER A 715 -35.30 21.44 17.31
N TRP A 716 -33.96 21.44 17.38
CA TRP A 716 -33.14 22.54 16.86
C TRP A 716 -33.53 22.94 15.43
N ARG A 717 -33.78 21.95 14.57
CA ARG A 717 -34.12 22.16 13.15
C ARG A 717 -35.47 22.83 12.92
N GLN A 718 -36.42 22.68 13.86
CA GLN A 718 -37.77 23.29 13.77
C GLN A 718 -37.83 24.67 14.41
N ALA A 719 -36.91 24.99 15.32
CA ALA A 719 -36.86 26.28 15.97
C ALA A 719 -36.49 27.41 14.99
N SER A 720 -37.10 28.58 15.17
CA SER A 720 -36.76 29.79 14.43
C SER A 720 -35.34 30.29 14.80
N PRO A 721 -34.68 31.08 13.92
CA PRO A 721 -33.37 31.65 14.22
C PRO A 721 -33.31 32.42 15.55
N GLN A 722 -34.35 33.18 15.89
CA GLN A 722 -34.46 33.92 17.15
C GLN A 722 -34.49 32.98 18.37
N GLN A 723 -35.30 31.93 18.31
CA GLN A 723 -35.39 30.93 19.38
C GLN A 723 -34.05 30.22 19.59
N ARG A 724 -33.37 29.85 18.50
CA ARG A 724 -32.03 29.23 18.54
C ARG A 724 -31.00 30.14 19.22
N LEU A 725 -30.97 31.42 18.86
CA LEU A 725 -30.05 32.39 19.45
C LEU A 725 -30.36 32.65 20.93
N ALA A 726 -31.64 32.74 21.30
CA ALA A 726 -32.06 32.90 22.69
C ALA A 726 -31.59 31.71 23.55
N ALA A 727 -31.82 30.47 23.09
CA ALA A 727 -31.36 29.26 23.77
C ALA A 727 -29.82 29.22 23.92
N TYR A 728 -29.09 29.60 22.87
CA TYR A 728 -27.62 29.70 22.92
C TYR A 728 -27.14 30.71 23.97
N ARG A 729 -27.71 31.92 23.99
CA ARG A 729 -27.35 32.98 24.95
C ARG A 729 -27.67 32.59 26.38
N ASP A 730 -28.82 31.97 26.59
CA ASP A 730 -29.26 31.52 27.90
C ASP A 730 -28.28 30.47 28.48
N GLN A 731 -27.75 29.56 27.64
CA GLN A 731 -26.70 28.60 28.03
C GLN A 731 -25.32 29.25 28.23
N GLN A 732 -25.02 30.35 27.52
CA GLN A 732 -23.75 31.05 27.60
C GLN A 732 -23.52 31.76 28.96
N THR A 733 -24.56 31.96 29.77
CA THR A 733 -24.47 32.70 31.04
C THR A 733 -23.82 31.94 32.22
N GLY A 734 -23.16 30.79 31.99
CA GLY A 734 -22.53 29.97 33.05
C GLY A 734 -21.27 29.16 32.65
N LEU A 735 -20.43 29.68 31.75
CA LEU A 735 -19.48 28.92 30.91
C LEU A 735 -18.34 28.11 31.59
N SER A 736 -18.09 26.92 31.00
CA SER A 736 -16.83 26.15 31.05
C SER A 736 -16.25 25.77 29.66
N VAL A 737 -16.99 26.00 28.55
CA VAL A 737 -16.58 25.63 27.17
C VAL A 737 -16.80 26.80 26.21
N GLU A 738 -15.74 27.31 25.56
CA GLU A 738 -15.81 28.42 24.61
C GLU A 738 -16.21 27.92 23.21
N ILE A 739 -17.45 28.16 22.79
CA ILE A 739 -18.00 27.72 21.49
C ILE A 739 -18.86 28.83 20.85
N SER A 740 -18.63 29.10 19.57
CA SER A 740 -19.39 30.13 18.83
C SER A 740 -20.79 29.65 18.46
N PHE A 741 -21.72 30.58 18.23
CA PHE A 741 -23.08 30.27 17.77
C PHE A 741 -23.08 29.47 16.46
N GLU A 742 -22.19 29.78 15.52
CA GLU A 742 -22.07 29.05 14.26
C GLU A 742 -21.55 27.61 14.47
N ARG A 743 -20.56 27.41 15.33
CA ARG A 743 -20.05 26.09 15.66
C ARG A 743 -21.11 25.24 16.36
N CYS A 744 -21.85 25.82 17.30
CA CYS A 744 -22.98 25.16 17.96
C CYS A 744 -24.06 24.75 16.95
N SER A 745 -24.44 25.68 16.06
CA SER A 745 -25.41 25.41 14.99
C SER A 745 -24.97 24.25 14.12
N ASN A 746 -23.71 24.24 13.66
CA ASN A 746 -23.17 23.17 12.83
C ASN A 746 -23.17 21.81 13.55
N ILE A 747 -22.89 21.77 14.85
CA ILE A 747 -22.91 20.53 15.66
C ILE A 747 -24.33 19.99 15.79
N LEU A 748 -25.30 20.85 16.10
CA LEU A 748 -26.70 20.44 16.23
C LEU A 748 -27.31 20.07 14.87
N ASP A 749 -26.95 20.79 13.80
CA ASP A 749 -27.39 20.47 12.44
C ASP A 749 -26.81 19.13 11.95
N ALA A 750 -25.59 18.77 12.35
CA ALA A 750 -25.00 17.46 12.03
C ALA A 750 -25.71 16.28 12.72
N GLY A 751 -26.38 16.54 13.85
CA GLY A 751 -27.16 15.55 14.60
C GLY A 751 -26.33 14.31 14.96
N PHE A 752 -25.29 14.49 15.78
CA PHE A 752 -24.49 13.38 16.29
C PHE A 752 -25.33 12.47 17.20
N THR A 753 -25.12 11.16 17.09
CA THR A 753 -25.70 10.14 17.97
C THR A 753 -24.58 9.38 18.70
N PRO A 754 -24.91 8.55 19.70
CA PRO A 754 -23.91 7.73 20.40
C PRO A 754 -23.13 6.77 19.50
N GLU A 755 -23.67 6.36 18.34
CA GLU A 755 -23.01 5.46 17.39
C GLU A 755 -21.84 6.14 16.65
N GLU A 756 -21.86 7.47 16.53
CA GLU A 756 -20.75 8.24 15.97
C GLU A 756 -19.68 8.61 17.01
N ALA A 757 -19.76 8.07 18.23
CA ALA A 757 -18.75 8.27 19.25
C ALA A 757 -17.58 7.30 19.10
N TYR A 758 -16.37 7.86 19.01
CA TYR A 758 -15.11 7.13 18.95
C TYR A 758 -14.27 7.48 20.17
N VAL A 759 -13.49 6.51 20.64
CA VAL A 759 -12.64 6.64 21.81
C VAL A 759 -11.19 6.45 21.39
N ALA A 760 -10.33 7.37 21.79
CA ALA A 760 -8.90 7.26 21.57
C ALA A 760 -8.34 6.13 22.45
N ASP A 761 -7.58 5.21 21.84
CA ASP A 761 -6.90 4.12 22.53
C ASP A 761 -5.42 4.11 22.17
N ALA A 762 -4.58 4.58 23.11
CA ALA A 762 -3.14 4.66 22.88
C ALA A 762 -2.46 3.27 22.81
N SER A 763 -3.15 2.19 23.17
CA SER A 763 -2.63 0.82 23.02
C SER A 763 -2.66 0.33 21.56
N THR A 764 -3.55 0.89 20.74
CA THR A 764 -3.67 0.55 19.31
C THR A 764 -2.45 1.03 18.52
N GLU A 765 -1.96 2.22 18.82
CA GLU A 765 -0.75 2.78 18.22
C GLU A 765 0.07 3.51 19.31
N PRO A 766 0.87 2.78 20.10
CA PRO A 766 1.67 3.36 21.17
C PRO A 766 2.62 4.43 20.63
N PHE A 767 2.67 5.58 21.30
CA PHE A 767 3.53 6.70 20.92
C PHE A 767 4.14 7.39 22.14
N GLY A 768 5.37 7.86 22.03
CA GLY A 768 6.14 8.41 23.17
C GLY A 768 6.76 7.33 24.07
N ARG A 769 7.71 7.72 24.94
CA ARG A 769 8.48 6.78 25.78
C ARG A 769 8.59 7.24 27.23
N GLY A 770 8.79 6.26 28.13
CA GLY A 770 9.05 6.45 29.56
C GLY A 770 7.90 6.02 30.47
N THR A 771 8.18 5.84 31.76
CA THR A 771 7.19 5.45 32.78
C THR A 771 6.15 6.55 33.07
N GLN A 772 6.42 7.78 32.66
CA GLN A 772 5.50 8.93 32.70
C GLN A 772 5.10 9.39 31.28
N ASN A 773 4.79 8.46 30.38
CA ASN A 773 4.43 8.79 29.00
C ASN A 773 3.13 9.63 28.96
N ALA A 774 3.26 10.92 28.64
CA ALA A 774 2.13 11.84 28.57
C ALA A 774 1.12 11.48 27.47
N TYR A 775 1.56 10.81 26.40
CA TYR A 775 0.68 10.35 25.31
C TYR A 775 -0.24 9.22 25.75
N ALA A 776 0.15 8.38 26.71
CA ALA A 776 -0.71 7.32 27.23
C ALA A 776 -1.99 7.86 27.89
N LYS A 777 -1.96 9.11 28.38
CA LYS A 777 -3.09 9.78 29.05
C LYS A 777 -4.24 10.17 28.12
N VAL A 778 -4.08 10.07 26.81
CA VAL A 778 -5.19 10.34 25.87
C VAL A 778 -6.18 9.19 25.79
N THR A 779 -5.81 8.00 26.30
CA THR A 779 -6.69 6.84 26.33
C THR A 779 -7.99 7.17 27.04
N GLY A 780 -9.12 6.88 26.41
CA GLY A 780 -10.44 7.19 26.95
C GLY A 780 -10.98 8.58 26.54
N GLN A 781 -10.18 9.43 25.90
CA GLN A 781 -10.72 10.66 25.30
C GLN A 781 -11.70 10.31 24.19
N LYS A 782 -12.88 10.94 24.22
CA LYS A 782 -14.00 10.63 23.33
C LYS A 782 -14.30 11.81 22.41
N ALA A 783 -14.54 11.51 21.15
CA ALA A 783 -14.94 12.47 20.13
C ALA A 783 -16.02 11.87 19.24
N PHE A 784 -16.88 12.72 18.71
CA PHE A 784 -17.91 12.35 17.75
C PHE A 784 -17.43 12.64 16.33
N VAL A 785 -17.57 11.67 15.43
CA VAL A 785 -17.05 11.74 14.06
C VAL A 785 -18.11 11.27 13.06
N LYS A 786 -18.45 12.14 12.11
CA LYS A 786 -19.40 11.85 11.03
C LYS A 786 -18.79 12.15 9.66
N SER A 787 -19.13 11.38 8.65
CA SER A 787 -18.73 11.70 7.27
C SER A 787 -19.51 12.90 6.75
N ARG A 788 -18.87 13.75 5.95
CA ARG A 788 -19.56 14.82 5.23
C ARG A 788 -20.25 14.28 3.98
N ASP A 789 -21.39 14.89 3.63
CA ASP A 789 -22.31 14.41 2.60
C ASP A 789 -22.15 15.09 1.23
N TRP A 790 -21.29 16.09 1.11
CA TRP A 790 -21.07 16.82 -0.15
C TRP A 790 -20.46 15.96 -1.27
N LEU A 791 -19.73 14.89 -0.93
CA LEU A 791 -18.99 14.03 -1.87
C LEU A 791 -19.86 13.38 -2.97
N THR A 792 -21.16 13.21 -2.73
CA THR A 792 -22.11 12.58 -3.67
C THR A 792 -23.09 13.55 -4.28
N SER A 793 -22.92 14.83 -3.99
CA SER A 793 -23.90 15.85 -4.31
C SER A 793 -23.65 16.53 -5.67
N HIS A 794 -22.68 16.02 -6.43
CA HIS A 794 -22.29 16.52 -7.75
C HIS A 794 -22.15 15.36 -8.73
N LYS A 795 -22.31 15.65 -10.03
CA LYS A 795 -22.25 14.63 -11.08
C LYS A 795 -20.89 13.92 -11.11
N ARG A 796 -19.80 14.69 -11.06
CA ARG A 796 -18.43 14.19 -10.99
C ARG A 796 -17.64 14.95 -9.93
N VAL A 797 -17.00 14.20 -9.03
CA VAL A 797 -16.08 14.71 -8.01
C VAL A 797 -14.74 13.99 -8.15
N THR A 798 -13.66 14.74 -8.26
CA THR A 798 -12.29 14.23 -8.27
C THR A 798 -11.51 14.84 -7.11
N LEU A 799 -11.18 14.02 -6.12
CA LEU A 799 -10.37 14.40 -4.97
C LEU A 799 -8.89 14.15 -5.29
N LEU A 800 -8.04 15.13 -5.04
CA LEU A 800 -6.59 15.00 -5.21
C LEU A 800 -5.90 15.09 -3.86
N THR A 801 -5.01 14.14 -3.61
CA THR A 801 -4.18 14.17 -2.40
C THR A 801 -2.75 13.70 -2.70
N THR A 802 -1.85 14.07 -1.80
CA THR A 802 -0.47 13.56 -1.73
C THR A 802 -0.23 12.81 -0.42
N GLU A 803 -1.30 12.55 0.34
CA GLU A 803 -1.28 12.05 1.72
C GLU A 803 -1.90 10.66 1.80
N HIS A 804 -1.10 9.69 2.25
CA HIS A 804 -1.54 8.32 2.53
C HIS A 804 -2.55 8.28 3.68
N ARG A 805 -2.42 9.15 4.69
CA ARG A 805 -3.41 9.25 5.78
C ARG A 805 -4.79 9.61 5.24
N ILE A 806 -4.87 10.60 4.36
CA ILE A 806 -6.13 11.03 3.78
C ILE A 806 -6.70 9.95 2.85
N PHE A 807 -5.83 9.27 2.10
CA PHE A 807 -6.22 8.14 1.29
C PHE A 807 -6.81 6.99 2.16
N ALA A 808 -6.24 6.69 3.32
CA ALA A 808 -6.75 5.69 4.26
C ALA A 808 -8.12 6.06 4.85
N ILE A 809 -8.38 7.36 5.11
CA ILE A 809 -9.73 7.83 5.50
C ILE A 809 -10.74 7.57 4.37
N LEU A 810 -10.34 7.85 3.13
CA LEU A 810 -11.17 7.61 1.94
C LEU A 810 -11.45 6.11 1.70
N GLU A 811 -10.48 5.23 1.96
CA GLU A 811 -10.67 3.77 1.97
C GLU A 811 -11.78 3.36 2.95
N SER A 812 -11.73 3.86 4.19
CA SER A 812 -12.76 3.56 5.18
C SER A 812 -14.14 4.09 4.77
N LEU A 813 -14.21 5.32 4.24
CA LEU A 813 -15.46 5.90 3.75
C LEU A 813 -16.04 5.10 2.56
N ALA A 814 -15.20 4.63 1.66
CA ALA A 814 -15.61 3.77 0.55
C ALA A 814 -16.15 2.42 1.04
N ALA A 815 -15.47 1.78 2.00
CA ALA A 815 -15.88 0.51 2.58
C ALA A 815 -17.23 0.62 3.31
N ARG A 816 -17.40 1.63 4.17
CA ARG A 816 -18.65 1.89 4.91
C ARG A 816 -19.85 2.13 3.99
N ARG A 817 -19.64 2.77 2.84
CA ARG A 817 -20.71 2.97 1.84
C ARG A 817 -21.14 1.66 1.18
N THR A 818 -20.19 0.80 0.83
CA THR A 818 -20.48 -0.52 0.25
C THR A 818 -21.25 -1.39 1.25
N ALA A 819 -20.93 -1.32 2.54
CA ALA A 819 -21.62 -2.06 3.60
C ALA A 819 -23.08 -1.60 3.80
N ASN A 820 -23.35 -0.30 3.69
CA ASN A 820 -24.69 0.27 3.89
C ASN A 820 -25.61 0.15 2.65
N HIS A 821 -25.06 -0.23 1.49
CA HIS A 821 -25.81 -0.47 0.26
C HIS A 821 -25.36 -1.80 -0.38
N PRO A 822 -25.79 -2.95 0.15
CA PRO A 822 -25.44 -4.25 -0.41
C PRO A 822 -25.95 -4.37 -1.86
N VAL A 823 -25.09 -4.91 -2.72
CA VAL A 823 -25.37 -5.19 -4.13
C VAL A 823 -26.56 -6.16 -4.22
N GLY A 824 -27.77 -5.63 -4.40
CA GLY A 824 -28.99 -6.43 -4.45
C GLY A 824 -30.30 -5.64 -4.43
N GLU A 825 -30.32 -4.46 -3.81
CA GLU A 825 -31.49 -3.56 -3.83
C GLU A 825 -31.23 -2.39 -4.78
N GLN A 826 -31.45 -2.61 -6.08
CA GLN A 826 -31.86 -1.50 -6.93
C GLN A 826 -33.31 -1.18 -6.52
N PRO A 827 -33.64 0.06 -6.12
CA PRO A 827 -35.04 0.44 -5.98
C PRO A 827 -35.73 0.17 -7.32
N ASP A 828 -36.82 -0.57 -7.28
CA ASP A 828 -37.59 -0.92 -8.46
C ASP A 828 -38.00 0.38 -9.17
N MET A 829 -37.52 0.57 -10.41
CA MET A 829 -37.82 1.75 -11.22
C MET A 829 -39.33 1.93 -11.45
N ALA A 830 -40.13 0.89 -11.19
CA ALA A 830 -41.59 0.92 -11.27
C ALA A 830 -42.28 1.63 -10.09
N GLU A 831 -41.68 1.72 -8.89
CA GLU A 831 -42.35 2.35 -7.72
C GLU A 831 -42.18 3.88 -7.63
N MET A 832 -41.37 4.50 -8.52
CA MET A 832 -41.14 5.96 -8.51
C MET A 832 -42.05 6.77 -9.45
N VAL A 833 -43.09 6.17 -10.04
CA VAL A 833 -44.09 6.89 -10.84
C VAL A 833 -45.36 7.07 -10.01
N SER A 834 -45.53 8.24 -9.38
CA SER A 834 -46.84 8.67 -8.87
C SER A 834 -47.76 9.03 -10.04
N GLU A 835 -49.06 8.71 -9.92
CA GLU A 835 -50.11 8.89 -10.94
C GLU A 835 -50.30 10.33 -11.46
N ASP A 836 -49.69 11.35 -10.83
CA ASP A 836 -49.90 12.77 -11.17
C ASP A 836 -48.83 13.40 -12.09
N GLY A 837 -47.86 12.65 -12.62
CA GLY A 837 -46.95 13.16 -13.66
C GLY A 837 -46.01 14.31 -13.25
N ALA A 838 -46.03 14.74 -11.99
CA ALA A 838 -45.04 15.64 -11.42
C ALA A 838 -43.88 14.81 -10.86
N MET A 839 -42.72 14.85 -11.51
CA MET A 839 -41.48 14.28 -10.97
C MET A 839 -40.92 15.20 -9.89
N PRO A 840 -40.88 14.84 -8.60
CA PRO A 840 -39.87 15.39 -7.72
C PRO A 840 -38.59 14.62 -8.04
N VAL A 841 -37.77 15.07 -8.98
CA VAL A 841 -36.39 14.58 -9.05
C VAL A 841 -35.70 15.13 -7.80
N PRO A 842 -35.36 14.33 -6.77
CA PRO A 842 -34.50 14.84 -5.72
C PRO A 842 -33.16 15.11 -6.40
N ALA A 843 -32.61 16.32 -6.21
CA ALA A 843 -31.32 16.70 -6.77
C ALA A 843 -30.29 15.58 -6.53
N GLY A 844 -29.84 14.98 -7.65
CA GLY A 844 -28.90 13.87 -7.80
C GLY A 844 -27.91 13.63 -6.66
N ARG A 845 -28.30 12.87 -5.64
CA ARG A 845 -27.36 12.15 -4.78
C ARG A 845 -26.89 10.92 -5.53
N THR A 846 -25.62 10.89 -5.92
CA THR A 846 -25.04 9.69 -6.53
C THR A 846 -24.84 8.63 -5.45
N THR A 847 -25.36 7.42 -5.62
CA THR A 847 -24.98 6.25 -4.79
C THR A 847 -23.66 5.63 -5.25
N ALA A 848 -22.93 6.35 -6.10
CA ALA A 848 -21.76 5.84 -6.77
C ALA A 848 -20.64 5.55 -5.76
N PRO A 849 -19.94 4.41 -5.91
CA PRO A 849 -18.81 4.07 -5.04
C PRO A 849 -17.68 5.07 -5.24
N ILE A 850 -16.99 5.40 -4.14
CA ILE A 850 -15.75 6.17 -4.19
C ILE A 850 -14.66 5.26 -4.77
N ARG A 851 -14.06 5.65 -5.90
CA ARG A 851 -12.96 4.89 -6.52
C ARG A 851 -11.62 5.48 -6.16
N LEU A 852 -10.72 4.64 -5.70
CA LEU A 852 -9.45 5.04 -5.10
C LEU A 852 -8.30 4.63 -6.02
N PHE A 853 -7.40 5.55 -6.33
CA PHE A 853 -6.27 5.34 -7.21
C PHE A 853 -4.99 5.82 -6.54
N ASN A 854 -4.08 4.88 -6.27
CA ASN A 854 -2.77 5.18 -5.67
C ASN A 854 -1.67 5.10 -6.75
N PHE A 855 -1.17 6.26 -7.15
CA PHE A 855 -0.01 6.40 -8.05
C PHE A 855 1.29 6.64 -7.28
N ASP A 856 1.22 6.66 -5.95
CA ASP A 856 2.32 6.94 -5.04
C ASP A 856 2.91 5.65 -4.45
N LEU A 857 3.59 4.91 -5.33
CA LEU A 857 4.19 3.62 -5.00
C LEU A 857 5.72 3.79 -4.87
N PRO A 858 6.33 3.58 -3.69
CA PRO A 858 7.78 3.68 -3.52
C PRO A 858 8.57 2.80 -4.47
N GLU A 859 7.99 1.68 -4.92
CA GLU A 859 8.60 0.69 -5.80
C GLU A 859 8.80 1.18 -7.24
N VAL A 860 8.11 2.24 -7.67
CA VAL A 860 8.32 2.83 -9.01
C VAL A 860 9.41 3.91 -9.02
N PHE A 861 9.95 4.31 -7.87
CA PHE A 861 11.07 5.25 -7.79
C PHE A 861 12.41 4.48 -7.74
N PRO A 862 13.40 4.82 -8.60
CA PRO A 862 14.72 4.21 -8.53
C PRO A 862 15.36 4.50 -7.16
N SER A 863 15.77 3.44 -6.47
CA SER A 863 16.27 3.50 -5.08
C SER A 863 17.53 4.34 -4.91
N GLU A 864 18.31 4.50 -5.98
CA GLU A 864 19.58 5.24 -6.00
C GLU A 864 19.39 6.76 -6.23
N ALA A 865 18.18 7.21 -6.60
CA ALA A 865 17.97 8.58 -7.09
C ALA A 865 17.48 9.59 -6.03
N VAL A 866 17.25 9.18 -4.78
CA VAL A 866 16.50 10.03 -3.82
C VAL A 866 16.88 9.84 -2.34
N GLU A 867 18.18 9.90 -2.06
CA GLU A 867 18.74 9.84 -0.69
C GLU A 867 18.51 11.15 0.10
N VAL A 868 18.22 11.02 1.39
CA VAL A 868 18.02 12.14 2.33
C VAL A 868 18.97 11.97 3.51
N GLY A 869 19.80 12.97 3.80
CA GLY A 869 20.75 12.87 4.92
C GLY A 869 20.01 12.90 6.25
N LEU A 870 20.04 11.79 7.01
CA LEU A 870 19.40 11.71 8.31
C LEU A 870 20.39 12.12 9.41
N LYS A 871 20.03 13.12 10.20
CA LYS A 871 20.74 13.50 11.42
C LYS A 871 19.88 13.22 12.64
N LEU A 872 20.34 12.29 13.48
CA LEU A 872 19.70 12.03 14.76
C LEU A 872 20.28 12.96 15.83
N ASP A 873 19.48 13.92 16.29
CA ASP A 873 19.91 14.90 17.30
C ASP A 873 18.90 14.94 18.47
N PRO A 874 19.31 14.62 19.72
CA PRO A 874 18.41 14.62 20.87
C PRO A 874 17.87 16.03 21.21
N ARG A 875 18.44 17.10 20.66
CA ARG A 875 17.94 18.48 20.79
C ARG A 875 16.73 18.76 19.88
N ALA A 876 16.35 17.85 18.99
CA ALA A 876 15.10 17.93 18.22
C ALA A 876 13.87 17.66 19.10
N SER A 877 13.69 18.48 20.12
CA SER A 877 12.59 18.50 21.09
C SER A 877 12.12 19.93 21.29
N LYS A 878 10.88 20.13 21.77
CA LYS A 878 10.30 21.47 21.96
C LYS A 878 11.19 22.40 22.79
N GLU A 879 11.84 21.88 23.83
CA GLU A 879 12.63 22.64 24.79
C GLU A 879 14.00 23.06 24.24
N LYS A 880 14.58 22.27 23.34
CA LYS A 880 15.96 22.44 22.84
C LYS A 880 16.03 22.80 21.35
N LEU A 881 14.87 22.94 20.70
CA LEU A 881 14.77 23.22 19.27
C LEU A 881 15.42 24.56 18.89
N ALA A 882 15.31 25.58 19.74
CA ALA A 882 15.93 26.88 19.48
C ALA A 882 17.45 26.76 19.38
N ASP A 883 18.09 26.15 20.38
CA ASP A 883 19.54 25.90 20.39
C ASP A 883 20.00 25.05 19.20
N LEU A 884 19.20 24.05 18.82
CA LEU A 884 19.48 23.22 17.64
C LEU A 884 19.42 24.03 16.35
N LEU A 885 18.41 24.89 16.18
CA LEU A 885 18.26 25.70 14.97
C LEU A 885 19.37 26.74 14.87
N ASP A 886 19.78 27.35 15.99
CA ASP A 886 20.89 28.31 15.99
C ASP A 886 22.22 27.65 15.61
N ASP A 887 22.49 26.45 16.12
CA ASP A 887 23.64 25.62 15.72
C ASP A 887 23.58 25.28 14.21
N LEU A 888 22.43 24.80 13.73
CA LEU A 888 22.26 24.45 12.32
C LEU A 888 22.38 25.67 11.39
N ARG A 889 21.91 26.86 11.80
CA ARG A 889 22.07 28.11 11.05
C ARG A 889 23.54 28.51 10.92
N GLN A 890 24.32 28.31 11.99
CA GLN A 890 25.75 28.59 11.99
C GLN A 890 26.53 27.60 11.12
N THR A 891 26.19 26.31 11.17
CA THR A 891 26.90 25.27 10.41
C THR A 891 26.44 25.13 8.96
N HIS A 892 25.23 25.58 8.63
CA HIS A 892 24.62 25.43 7.31
C HIS A 892 24.04 26.76 6.79
N SER A 893 24.89 27.80 6.74
CA SER A 893 24.52 29.11 6.20
C SER A 893 24.00 28.98 4.76
N GLY A 894 22.83 29.56 4.48
CA GLY A 894 22.21 29.54 3.16
C GLY A 894 21.22 28.40 2.91
N CYS A 895 20.93 27.56 3.91
CA CYS A 895 19.85 26.56 3.82
C CYS A 895 18.47 27.16 4.14
N GLN A 896 17.42 26.56 3.59
CA GLN A 896 16.05 26.79 4.03
C GLN A 896 15.68 25.85 5.18
N PHE A 897 15.03 26.37 6.21
CA PHE A 897 14.69 25.62 7.43
C PHE A 897 13.18 25.36 7.52
N ILE A 898 12.82 24.11 7.84
CA ILE A 898 11.42 23.69 8.03
C ILE A 898 11.23 23.08 9.42
N SER A 899 10.35 23.64 10.26
CA SER A 899 9.96 23.11 11.57
C SER A 899 8.68 23.76 12.10
N ASP A 900 7.79 23.00 12.76
CA ASP A 900 6.51 23.54 13.25
C ASP A 900 6.58 24.25 14.60
N LEU A 901 7.60 23.96 15.41
CA LEU A 901 7.74 24.49 16.77
C LEU A 901 8.73 25.66 16.85
N ALA A 902 9.32 26.04 15.72
CA ALA A 902 10.25 27.16 15.63
C ALA A 902 9.50 28.49 15.52
N LYS A 903 10.01 29.53 16.20
CA LYS A 903 9.54 30.91 16.05
C LYS A 903 10.60 31.71 15.29
N GLY A 904 10.20 32.38 14.22
CA GLY A 904 11.09 33.20 13.38
C GLY A 904 10.52 33.40 11.97
N THR A 905 10.96 34.45 11.26
CA THR A 905 10.55 34.73 9.88
C THR A 905 11.30 33.89 8.84
N ASP A 906 12.39 33.25 9.24
CA ASP A 906 13.31 32.47 8.40
C ASP A 906 13.07 30.94 8.47
N VAL A 907 12.12 30.49 9.30
CA VAL A 907 11.75 29.07 9.42
C VAL A 907 10.30 28.88 9.01
N ALA A 908 10.07 28.03 8.01
CA ALA A 908 8.72 27.66 7.62
C ALA A 908 8.22 26.48 8.46
N THR A 909 6.93 26.46 8.78
CA THR A 909 6.28 25.23 9.28
C THR A 909 6.18 24.20 8.15
N HIS A 910 6.07 22.91 8.46
CA HIS A 910 5.83 21.86 7.44
C HIS A 910 4.58 22.17 6.62
N GLU A 911 3.56 22.73 7.28
CA GLU A 911 2.30 23.15 6.64
C GLU A 911 2.48 24.28 5.64
N LYS A 912 3.24 25.33 5.99
CA LYS A 912 3.58 26.43 5.06
C LYS A 912 4.50 25.99 3.91
N ALA A 913 5.34 24.98 4.14
CA ALA A 913 6.17 24.42 3.08
C ALA A 913 5.34 23.61 2.07
N LYS A 914 4.20 23.04 2.50
CA LYS A 914 3.20 22.43 1.63
C LYS A 914 2.59 23.50 0.72
N GLY A 915 2.43 23.19 -0.57
CA GLY A 915 1.92 24.11 -1.58
C GLY A 915 2.89 25.23 -2.02
N SER A 916 3.84 25.63 -1.18
CA SER A 916 4.71 26.77 -1.48
C SER A 916 5.67 26.52 -2.66
N ASN A 917 5.71 27.48 -3.58
CA ASN A 917 6.67 27.56 -4.68
C ASN A 917 8.05 28.12 -4.22
N SER A 918 8.17 28.69 -3.02
CA SER A 918 9.44 29.27 -2.52
C SER A 918 10.53 28.21 -2.26
N PHE A 919 10.15 26.95 -2.15
CA PHE A 919 11.03 25.79 -1.97
C PHE A 919 11.33 25.07 -3.29
N ARG A 920 10.89 25.63 -4.43
CA ARG A 920 10.98 24.98 -5.75
C ARG A 920 12.25 25.39 -6.48
N GLY A 921 13.09 24.42 -6.85
CA GLY A 921 14.10 24.56 -7.91
C GLY A 921 15.15 25.66 -7.70
N SER A 922 15.30 26.17 -6.47
CA SER A 922 16.22 27.27 -6.14
C SER A 922 17.68 26.83 -6.08
N GLY A 923 17.97 25.53 -6.15
CA GLY A 923 19.29 24.97 -5.86
C GLY A 923 19.70 25.09 -4.39
N VAL A 924 18.78 25.54 -3.53
CA VAL A 924 19.05 25.83 -2.11
C VAL A 924 18.82 24.58 -1.26
N PRO A 925 19.81 24.12 -0.49
CA PRO A 925 19.64 22.98 0.40
C PRO A 925 18.53 23.22 1.43
N THR A 926 17.81 22.15 1.79
CA THR A 926 16.72 22.23 2.78
C THR A 926 17.02 21.35 3.99
N ILE A 927 16.77 21.89 5.19
CA ILE A 927 16.89 21.18 6.46
C ILE A 927 15.53 21.16 7.14
N SER A 928 14.96 19.96 7.26
CA SER A 928 13.65 19.74 7.90
C SER A 928 13.82 19.10 9.27
N VAL A 929 13.34 19.77 10.32
CA VAL A 929 13.38 19.28 11.70
C VAL A 929 12.01 18.72 12.11
N TYR A 930 12.00 17.47 12.55
CA TYR A 930 10.80 16.76 13.01
C TYR A 930 10.82 16.60 14.52
N THR A 931 9.68 16.88 15.14
CA THR A 931 9.48 16.80 16.59
C THR A 931 8.27 15.93 16.90
N TYR A 932 8.12 15.54 18.17
CA TYR A 932 6.97 14.80 18.65
C TYR A 932 5.67 15.60 18.52
N LEU A 933 4.56 14.93 18.21
CA LEU A 933 3.23 15.52 18.07
C LEU A 933 2.77 16.27 19.31
N ALA A 934 1.95 17.29 19.14
CA ALA A 934 1.16 17.79 20.27
C ALA A 934 0.20 16.69 20.77
N ILE A 935 -0.01 16.61 22.09
CA ILE A 935 -0.90 15.59 22.70
C ILE A 935 -2.33 15.62 22.10
N PRO A 936 -2.98 16.78 21.90
CA PRO A 936 -4.29 16.82 21.25
C PRO A 936 -4.27 16.27 19.82
N GLN A 937 -3.22 16.58 19.04
CA GLN A 937 -3.07 16.07 17.67
C GLN A 937 -2.91 14.54 17.66
N TYR A 938 -2.21 13.96 18.62
CA TYR A 938 -2.11 12.50 18.76
C TYR A 938 -3.46 11.88 19.12
N ALA A 939 -4.23 12.49 20.03
CA ALA A 939 -5.58 12.03 20.36
C ALA A 939 -6.49 12.03 19.11
N ASP A 940 -6.45 13.08 18.30
CA ASP A 940 -7.21 13.16 17.04
C ASP A 940 -6.84 12.04 16.06
N LEU A 941 -5.56 11.69 15.95
CA LEU A 941 -5.09 10.61 15.08
C LEU A 941 -5.53 9.22 15.60
N LEU A 942 -5.62 9.04 16.93
CA LEU A 942 -6.18 7.81 17.50
C LEU A 942 -7.70 7.72 17.30
N ILE A 943 -8.41 8.85 17.31
CA ILE A 943 -9.82 8.90 16.93
C ILE A 943 -9.98 8.51 15.45
N GLU A 944 -9.07 8.94 14.57
CA GLU A 944 -9.05 8.50 13.17
C GLU A 944 -8.71 7.00 13.03
N ASN A 945 -7.81 6.45 13.84
CA ASN A 945 -7.59 5.00 13.93
C ASN A 945 -8.88 4.26 14.30
N ALA A 946 -9.58 4.70 15.35
CA ALA A 946 -10.85 4.12 15.76
C ALA A 946 -11.92 4.25 14.67
N PHE A 947 -12.01 5.39 13.99
CA PHE A 947 -12.93 5.61 12.88
C PHE A 947 -12.61 4.71 11.68
N THR A 948 -11.33 4.55 11.35
CA THR A 948 -10.93 3.79 10.16
C THR A 948 -10.76 2.29 10.40
N GLY A 949 -10.70 1.85 11.66
CA GLY A 949 -10.32 0.48 12.03
C GLY A 949 -8.82 0.20 11.87
N ARG A 950 -7.97 1.22 12.01
CA ARG A 950 -6.52 1.17 11.79
C ARG A 950 -5.71 1.37 13.09
N SER A 951 -4.39 1.23 12.97
CA SER A 951 -3.43 1.36 14.07
C SER A 951 -2.13 2.06 13.66
N ASP A 952 -2.19 2.89 12.61
CA ASP A 952 -1.02 3.50 11.99
C ASP A 952 -1.21 4.97 11.56
N MET A 953 -2.30 5.65 11.93
CA MET A 953 -2.56 7.05 11.56
C MET A 953 -1.47 8.02 12.03
N THR A 954 -0.84 7.78 13.18
CA THR A 954 0.27 8.59 13.67
C THR A 954 1.48 8.45 12.76
N LYS A 955 1.82 7.21 12.38
CA LYS A 955 2.93 6.92 11.46
C LYS A 955 2.64 7.46 10.06
N LEU A 956 1.41 7.34 9.56
CA LEU A 956 1.00 7.89 8.26
C LEU A 956 1.10 9.42 8.24
N TRP A 957 0.72 10.10 9.32
CA TRP A 957 0.89 11.56 9.44
C TRP A 957 2.35 11.99 9.28
N TYR A 958 3.29 11.26 9.90
CA TYR A 958 4.72 11.55 9.76
C TYR A 958 5.24 11.20 8.36
N LEU A 959 4.79 10.08 7.79
CA LEU A 959 5.13 9.67 6.42
C LEU A 959 4.72 10.76 5.42
N ASP A 960 3.50 11.27 5.54
CA ASP A 960 2.97 12.29 4.65
C ASP A 960 3.77 13.58 4.72
N ARG A 961 4.09 14.05 5.93
CA ARG A 961 4.96 15.22 6.09
C ARG A 961 6.37 15.02 5.58
N PHE A 962 6.92 13.83 5.81
CA PHE A 962 8.22 13.45 5.29
C PHE A 962 8.24 13.47 3.77
N ASN A 963 7.30 12.79 3.15
CA ASN A 963 7.15 12.72 1.71
C ASN A 963 6.87 14.08 1.06
N GLN A 964 6.09 14.94 1.72
CA GLN A 964 5.77 16.28 1.22
C GLN A 964 6.95 17.21 1.27
N THR A 965 7.69 17.28 2.39
CA THR A 965 8.81 18.22 2.52
C THR A 965 10.03 17.78 1.76
N CYS A 966 10.41 16.49 1.84
CA CYS A 966 11.46 15.94 0.99
C CYS A 966 11.07 16.08 -0.48
N GLY A 967 9.78 15.95 -0.82
CA GLY A 967 9.24 16.16 -2.16
C GLY A 967 9.35 17.56 -2.75
N ARG A 968 9.71 18.57 -1.94
CA ARG A 968 9.89 19.95 -2.42
C ARG A 968 11.22 20.10 -3.17
N THR A 969 12.27 19.51 -2.62
CA THR A 969 13.63 19.54 -3.17
C THR A 969 13.97 18.28 -3.97
N LEU A 970 13.41 17.14 -3.57
CA LEU A 970 13.66 15.82 -4.16
C LEU A 970 12.41 15.29 -4.89
N GLY A 971 12.58 14.45 -5.93
CA GLY A 971 11.46 13.80 -6.65
C GLY A 971 11.29 14.28 -8.10
N TYR A 972 10.05 14.44 -8.60
CA TYR A 972 9.82 14.79 -10.02
C TYR A 972 10.21 16.23 -10.43
N ARG A 973 10.59 17.05 -9.44
CA ARG A 973 11.04 18.43 -9.61
C ARG A 973 12.55 18.57 -9.32
N HIS A 974 13.27 17.45 -9.29
CA HIS A 974 14.64 17.32 -8.82
C HIS A 974 15.66 18.19 -9.56
N SER A 975 16.54 18.81 -8.79
CA SER A 975 17.88 19.19 -9.20
C SER A 975 18.87 18.25 -8.47
N PRO A 976 19.65 17.43 -9.20
CA PRO A 976 20.55 16.43 -8.60
C PRO A 976 21.59 16.97 -7.62
N ASP A 977 21.83 18.27 -7.65
CA ASP A 977 22.87 18.91 -6.84
C ASP A 977 22.35 19.58 -5.56
N THR A 978 21.06 19.44 -5.22
CA THR A 978 20.47 20.11 -4.04
C THR A 978 20.33 19.16 -2.85
N PRO A 979 21.25 19.19 -1.85
CA PRO A 979 21.18 18.30 -0.71
C PRO A 979 19.97 18.60 0.18
N THR A 980 19.35 17.55 0.70
CA THR A 980 18.22 17.63 1.63
C THR A 980 18.53 16.85 2.89
N TYR A 981 18.39 17.50 4.04
CA TYR A 981 18.67 16.90 5.34
C TYR A 981 17.41 16.86 6.20
N VAL A 982 17.30 15.78 6.97
CA VAL A 982 16.24 15.59 7.94
C VAL A 982 16.85 15.41 9.32
N VAL A 983 16.39 16.21 10.28
CA VAL A 983 16.83 16.17 11.67
C VAL A 983 15.68 15.72 12.55
N MET A 984 15.91 14.70 13.37
CA MET A 984 14.92 14.26 14.36
C MET A 984 15.58 13.64 15.59
N SER A 985 14.84 13.51 16.68
CA SER A 985 15.39 12.84 17.86
C SER A 985 15.54 11.34 17.63
N PRO A 986 16.54 10.66 18.24
CA PRO A 986 16.67 9.21 18.16
C PRO A 986 15.42 8.46 18.61
N ASN A 987 14.67 9.02 19.57
CA ASN A 987 13.44 8.42 20.06
C ASN A 987 12.31 8.53 19.04
N LEU A 988 12.13 9.70 18.41
CA LEU A 988 11.13 9.85 17.36
C LEU A 988 11.43 8.91 16.18
N TRP A 989 12.70 8.83 15.76
CA TRP A 989 13.13 7.91 14.72
C TRP A 989 12.80 6.44 15.03
N ARG A 990 12.88 6.00 16.30
CA ARG A 990 12.46 4.63 16.66
C ARG A 990 10.96 4.40 16.48
N GLU A 991 10.12 5.42 16.68
CA GLU A 991 8.67 5.30 16.54
C GLU A 991 8.22 5.27 15.07
N ILE A 992 8.86 6.05 14.19
CA ILE A 992 8.40 6.26 12.81
C ILE A 992 9.36 5.77 11.73
N GLY A 993 10.61 5.46 12.09
CA GLY A 993 11.68 5.16 11.13
C GLY A 993 11.38 3.93 10.26
N VAL A 994 10.73 2.90 10.81
CA VAL A 994 10.26 1.73 10.03
C VAL A 994 9.27 2.17 8.95
N MET A 995 8.29 3.00 9.31
CA MET A 995 7.29 3.50 8.35
C MET A 995 7.98 4.30 7.24
N LEU A 996 8.90 5.19 7.59
CA LEU A 996 9.66 5.96 6.61
C LEU A 996 10.50 5.05 5.71
N MET A 997 11.25 4.10 6.27
CA MET A 997 12.08 3.19 5.47
C MET A 997 11.27 2.29 4.53
N MET A 998 10.06 1.87 4.93
CA MET A 998 9.22 0.97 4.14
C MET A 998 8.34 1.70 3.12
N LYS A 999 7.78 2.86 3.50
CA LYS A 999 6.69 3.50 2.74
C LYS A 999 7.07 4.86 2.16
N SER A 1000 8.17 5.48 2.59
CA SER A 1000 8.64 6.72 1.95
C SER A 1000 9.21 6.44 0.57
N ARG A 1001 9.10 7.42 -0.32
CA ARG A 1001 9.82 7.46 -1.60
C ARG A 1001 11.30 7.81 -1.41
N TYR A 1002 11.58 8.61 -0.38
CA TYR A 1002 12.90 9.12 -0.07
C TYR A 1002 13.54 8.24 1.00
N ARG A 1003 14.82 7.91 0.83
CA ARG A 1003 15.54 7.00 1.74
C ARG A 1003 16.40 7.82 2.71
N PRO A 1004 16.04 7.86 4.01
CA PRO A 1004 16.93 8.39 5.04
C PRO A 1004 18.20 7.54 5.10
N PHE A 1005 19.38 8.16 5.06
CA PHE A 1005 20.68 7.49 5.19
C PHE A 1005 21.48 8.01 6.37
#